data_AF-A0A3Q9BQN8-F1
#
_entry.id   AF-A0A3Q9BQN8-F1
#
_cell.length_a   1.000
_cell.length_b   1.000
_cell.length_c   1.000
_cell.angle_alpha   90.00
_cell.angle_beta   90.00
_cell.angle_gamma   90.00
#
_symmetry.space_group_name_H-M   'P 1'
#
loop_
_entity.id
_entity.type
_entity.pdbx_description
1 polymer ?
#
loop_
_entity_poly.entity_id
_entity_poly.type
_entity_poly.pdbx_seq_one_letter_code
_entity_poly.pdbx_strand_id
1 'polypeptide(L)'
;MFFSNAIKTPSMAHINGTAITVLPDETLLNAAIRQGIDFPNSCRVGGCATCKCKLTEGKVKEHTESSYLLSDDEMDQGFILACQSVPLSDIRIEVDLSLQAAQHSVCGTVIAQQRLTHDITRLNVQLDAPLNYRGGQFANLSMASLPEVQRSYSFATPSQQNAQVSFFVRKLPGGVFSSHIHDQNLLGQSVTIEGPAGDFWLRDADAPLLLVAGGSGLAPILALLQEALQANVARSATVLFGAREEKDLYCLAEIAEIGRLWHGEFRFVAVLSEVKDGDLWQGKRGLVTEQIPALLENGAHAYLCGPPGMIDSAVLTLGQNGVAKEHIHADRFVSRMDAAAAQSQTAKSAPTAEPIDTSTANVASVFAYLKYFMFHLVGLFSAAAILAGGAYVTLGLLAVLFFYIVGDALLGDDTSVPEFTHPRILTIQLWLAWPLLSLIVFSAVWSVSPADPLGFGHWFTQLSGYDVIAARNLTSFGNHLSALILTGLTIGLIGTITGHELTHRTWDPVSMLIGRWLLAYSFDTSFAIEHVYGHHRYVSTEHDPATAPRGRNVYHHVLASTIKGNISAWNIEARRLKRKAYALYSPHNAVLRGYLMSALLVGAAWALGGAVGAAFFTLCALFGKSLLEIVNYMEHYGMVRNPETPVQPRHSWNTNRRISSWTMFNLTRHSHHHAQGEVPYHELKPYQDAPMMINGYLTTILVALIPPLWHALMTPKVLAWDRNYASKEEQALAARANQRSGIASLIRAN
;
A
#
# COMPACT_ATOMS: atom_id res chain seq x y z
N MET A 1 15.77 14.73 -27.77
CA MET A 1 14.86 15.86 -28.05
C MET A 1 14.75 16.68 -26.79
N PHE A 2 15.16 17.95 -26.85
CA PHE A 2 15.24 18.86 -25.72
C PHE A 2 13.86 19.10 -25.11
N PHE A 3 13.70 18.89 -23.81
CA PHE A 3 12.50 19.32 -23.08
C PHE A 3 12.55 20.84 -22.95
N SER A 4 11.61 21.51 -23.60
CA SER A 4 11.26 22.89 -23.29
C SER A 4 10.78 22.95 -21.85
N ASN A 5 11.56 23.58 -20.96
CA ASN A 5 11.06 24.04 -19.65
C ASN A 5 10.12 25.22 -19.91
N ALA A 6 8.87 24.91 -20.28
CA ALA A 6 7.81 25.90 -20.22
C ALA A 6 7.70 26.38 -18.78
N ILE A 7 7.80 27.69 -18.57
CA ILE A 7 7.57 28.33 -17.28
C ILE A 7 6.14 27.96 -16.86
N LYS A 8 6.00 27.10 -15.85
CA LYS A 8 4.68 26.74 -15.31
C LYS A 8 4.11 27.98 -14.65
N THR A 9 3.00 28.48 -15.16
CA THR A 9 2.28 29.62 -14.57
C THR A 9 1.35 29.14 -13.46
N PRO A 10 1.13 29.95 -12.41
CA PRO A 10 0.08 29.69 -11.42
C PRO A 10 -1.29 29.53 -12.10
N SER A 11 -2.15 28.68 -11.54
CA SER A 11 -3.54 28.48 -12.00
C SER A 11 -4.52 29.09 -11.00
N MET A 12 -5.69 29.54 -11.45
CA MET A 12 -6.76 30.04 -10.58
C MET A 12 -7.73 28.92 -10.21
N ALA A 13 -8.01 28.73 -8.93
CA ALA A 13 -9.06 27.82 -8.46
C ALA A 13 -10.19 28.61 -7.81
N HIS A 14 -11.44 28.36 -8.20
CA HIS A 14 -12.62 28.90 -7.53
C HIS A 14 -13.22 27.83 -6.61
N ILE A 15 -13.14 28.03 -5.30
CA ILE A 15 -13.69 27.13 -4.28
C ILE A 15 -15.00 27.71 -3.77
N ASN A 16 -16.13 27.07 -4.09
CA ASN A 16 -17.47 27.61 -3.81
C ASN A 16 -17.66 29.07 -4.28
N GLY A 17 -17.00 29.45 -5.38
CA GLY A 17 -16.99 30.82 -5.92
C GLY A 17 -15.81 31.70 -5.46
N THR A 18 -15.13 31.36 -4.37
CA THR A 18 -13.95 32.12 -3.88
C THR A 18 -12.71 31.81 -4.70
N ALA A 19 -12.13 32.83 -5.32
CA ALA A 19 -10.96 32.68 -6.18
C ALA A 19 -9.66 32.63 -5.37
N ILE A 20 -8.83 31.62 -5.61
CA ILE A 20 -7.49 31.46 -5.03
C ILE A 20 -6.46 31.16 -6.12
N THR A 21 -5.20 31.53 -5.86
CA THR A 21 -4.07 31.24 -6.75
C THR A 21 -3.37 29.95 -6.33
N VAL A 22 -3.23 28.98 -7.24
CA VAL A 22 -2.51 27.72 -7.01
C VAL A 22 -1.14 27.79 -7.68
N LEU A 23 -0.06 27.63 -6.91
CA LEU A 23 1.30 27.66 -7.44
C LEU A 23 1.61 26.41 -8.27
N PRO A 24 2.59 26.46 -9.19
CA PRO A 24 3.02 25.29 -9.93
C PRO A 24 3.39 24.11 -9.01
N ASP A 25 2.89 22.92 -9.34
CA ASP A 25 3.10 21.67 -8.59
C ASP A 25 2.55 21.69 -7.13
N GLU A 26 1.76 22.71 -6.76
CA GLU A 26 1.04 22.79 -5.49
C GLU A 26 -0.33 22.09 -5.59
N THR A 27 -0.71 21.36 -4.53
CA THR A 27 -2.02 20.73 -4.47
C THR A 27 -3.10 21.75 -4.12
N LEU A 28 -4.33 21.48 -4.56
CA LEU A 28 -5.49 22.32 -4.31
C LEU A 28 -5.72 22.54 -2.81
N LEU A 29 -5.53 21.50 -1.99
CA LEU A 29 -5.63 21.63 -0.54
C LEU A 29 -4.57 22.59 0.03
N ASN A 30 -3.31 22.46 -0.40
CA ASN A 30 -2.25 23.33 0.12
C ASN A 30 -2.48 24.78 -0.30
N ALA A 31 -2.92 25.02 -1.53
CA ALA A 31 -3.24 26.37 -2.00
C ALA A 31 -4.43 27.00 -1.26
N ALA A 32 -5.46 26.19 -0.95
CA ALA A 32 -6.62 26.61 -0.17
C ALA A 32 -6.21 27.01 1.26
N ILE A 33 -5.47 26.14 1.96
CA ILE A 33 -4.97 26.41 3.32
C ILE A 33 -4.06 27.64 3.32
N ARG A 34 -3.12 27.75 2.36
CA ARG A 34 -2.19 28.89 2.26
C ARG A 34 -2.91 30.23 2.10
N GLN A 35 -4.11 30.24 1.53
CA GLN A 35 -4.91 31.44 1.30
C GLN A 35 -6.08 31.57 2.28
N GLY A 36 -6.02 30.85 3.41
CA GLY A 36 -6.96 31.00 4.51
C GLY A 36 -8.34 30.41 4.24
N ILE A 37 -8.48 29.53 3.24
CA ILE A 37 -9.70 28.72 3.09
C ILE A 37 -9.55 27.50 3.99
N ASP A 38 -10.41 27.41 5.01
CA ASP A 38 -10.48 26.25 5.91
C ASP A 38 -11.15 25.07 5.20
N PHE A 39 -10.34 24.39 4.40
CA PHE A 39 -10.76 23.30 3.53
C PHE A 39 -10.79 21.98 4.32
N PRO A 40 -11.85 21.15 4.23
CA PRO A 40 -11.93 19.87 4.93
C PRO A 40 -10.68 19.00 4.72
N ASN A 41 -9.95 18.67 5.79
CA ASN A 41 -8.76 17.84 5.69
C ASN A 41 -8.44 17.09 6.99
N SER A 42 -7.81 15.91 6.85
CA SER A 42 -7.30 15.11 7.96
C SER A 42 -5.90 14.56 7.66
N CYS A 43 -5.77 13.55 6.79
CA CYS A 43 -4.46 12.89 6.56
C CYS A 43 -3.50 13.60 5.58
N ARG A 44 -4.02 14.42 4.66
CA ARG A 44 -3.29 15.09 3.55
C ARG A 44 -2.48 14.21 2.59
N VAL A 45 -2.46 12.89 2.79
CA VAL A 45 -1.73 11.92 1.95
C VAL A 45 -2.65 11.05 1.09
N GLY A 46 -3.94 11.43 0.98
CA GLY A 46 -4.89 10.69 0.15
C GLY A 46 -5.35 9.35 0.74
N GLY A 47 -5.34 9.18 2.06
CA GLY A 47 -5.76 7.97 2.79
C GLY A 47 -7.14 8.04 3.50
N CYS A 48 -7.66 9.25 3.75
CA CYS A 48 -8.84 9.46 4.61
C CYS A 48 -10.13 9.92 3.89
N ALA A 49 -10.01 10.37 2.63
CA ALA A 49 -11.08 11.01 1.85
C ALA A 49 -11.76 12.27 2.46
N THR A 50 -11.31 12.81 3.59
CA THR A 50 -11.89 14.04 4.19
C THR A 50 -11.82 15.25 3.26
N CYS A 51 -10.78 15.37 2.44
CA CYS A 51 -10.61 16.46 1.47
C CYS A 51 -11.35 16.24 0.14
N LYS A 52 -12.34 15.35 0.14
CA LYS A 52 -13.17 15.07 -1.03
C LYS A 52 -13.95 16.33 -1.41
N CYS A 53 -13.85 16.71 -2.68
CA CYS A 53 -14.57 17.84 -3.27
C CYS A 53 -14.96 17.49 -4.70
N LYS A 54 -15.92 18.22 -5.26
CA LYS A 54 -16.41 17.99 -6.61
C LYS A 54 -15.81 18.99 -7.58
N LEU A 55 -15.13 18.52 -8.62
CA LEU A 55 -14.62 19.34 -9.72
C LEU A 55 -15.74 19.63 -10.71
N THR A 56 -16.16 20.90 -10.79
CA THR A 56 -17.24 21.34 -11.67
C THR A 56 -16.72 21.90 -13.00
N GLU A 57 -15.55 22.54 -13.00
CA GLU A 57 -14.89 23.04 -14.20
C GLU A 57 -13.36 22.88 -14.15
N GLY A 58 -12.73 22.78 -15.32
CA GLY A 58 -11.28 22.73 -15.50
C GLY A 58 -10.69 21.32 -15.40
N LYS A 59 -9.36 21.22 -15.28
CA LYS A 59 -8.63 19.95 -15.26
C LYS A 59 -7.60 19.92 -14.14
N VAL A 60 -7.47 18.76 -13.50
CA VAL A 60 -6.44 18.49 -12.49
C VAL A 60 -5.58 17.30 -12.90
N LYS A 61 -4.34 17.27 -12.40
CA LYS A 61 -3.44 16.13 -12.36
C LYS A 61 -3.47 15.56 -10.94
N GLU A 62 -3.75 14.27 -10.81
CA GLU A 62 -3.67 13.58 -9.53
C GLU A 62 -2.23 13.10 -9.27
N HIS A 63 -1.73 13.29 -8.05
CA HIS A 63 -0.45 12.75 -7.58
C HIS A 63 -0.53 11.26 -7.30
N THR A 64 -1.64 10.83 -6.70
CA THR A 64 -2.00 9.45 -6.44
C THR A 64 -3.40 9.23 -6.98
N GLU A 65 -3.64 8.10 -7.63
CA GLU A 65 -4.95 7.85 -8.25
C GLU A 65 -6.04 7.64 -7.19
N SER A 66 -7.09 8.45 -7.24
CA SER A 66 -8.17 8.47 -6.26
C SER A 66 -9.05 7.20 -6.27
N SER A 67 -8.83 6.28 -7.22
CA SER A 67 -9.61 5.05 -7.46
C SER A 67 -9.56 4.01 -6.35
N TYR A 68 -8.61 4.14 -5.42
CA TYR A 68 -8.51 3.29 -4.21
C TYR A 68 -9.45 3.73 -3.08
N LEU A 69 -9.93 4.98 -3.09
CA LEU A 69 -10.77 5.54 -2.01
C LEU A 69 -12.11 6.10 -2.47
N LEU A 70 -12.21 6.52 -3.73
CA LEU A 70 -13.46 6.98 -4.32
C LEU A 70 -14.12 5.82 -5.07
N SER A 71 -15.43 5.67 -4.90
CA SER A 71 -16.23 4.78 -5.73
C SER A 71 -16.23 5.24 -7.19
N ASP A 72 -16.57 4.33 -8.10
CA ASP A 72 -16.63 4.67 -9.52
C ASP A 72 -17.70 5.73 -9.81
N ASP A 73 -18.82 5.68 -9.06
CA ASP A 73 -19.90 6.66 -9.14
C ASP A 73 -19.45 8.05 -8.65
N GLU A 74 -18.67 8.13 -7.57
CA GLU A 74 -18.12 9.40 -7.09
C GLU A 74 -17.16 9.99 -8.13
N MET A 75 -16.27 9.19 -8.70
CA MET A 75 -15.36 9.67 -9.75
C MET A 75 -16.11 10.12 -11.00
N ASP A 76 -17.17 9.42 -11.40
CA ASP A 76 -18.00 9.76 -12.55
C ASP A 76 -18.85 11.03 -12.32
N GLN A 77 -19.17 11.33 -11.05
CA GLN A 77 -19.79 12.59 -10.62
C GLN A 77 -18.78 13.75 -10.50
N GLY A 78 -17.49 13.51 -10.77
CA GLY A 78 -16.44 14.52 -10.74
C GLY A 78 -15.82 14.74 -9.37
N PHE A 79 -15.99 13.83 -8.41
CA PHE A 79 -15.30 13.93 -7.12
C PHE A 79 -13.80 13.67 -7.26
N ILE A 80 -13.01 14.49 -6.57
CA ILE A 80 -11.54 14.44 -6.48
C ILE A 80 -11.10 14.59 -5.02
N LEU A 81 -9.85 14.24 -4.72
CA LEU A 81 -9.23 14.48 -3.42
C LEU A 81 -8.33 15.73 -3.50
N ALA A 82 -8.72 16.84 -2.86
CA ALA A 82 -7.99 18.10 -2.96
C ALA A 82 -6.51 18.00 -2.53
N CYS A 83 -6.18 17.09 -1.60
CA CYS A 83 -4.80 16.85 -1.17
C CYS A 83 -3.92 16.14 -2.20
N GLN A 84 -4.52 15.49 -3.21
CA GLN A 84 -3.83 14.78 -4.27
C GLN A 84 -3.99 15.44 -5.64
N SER A 85 -4.75 16.53 -5.77
CA SER A 85 -5.05 17.18 -7.04
C SER A 85 -4.24 18.47 -7.25
N VAL A 86 -3.48 18.54 -8.35
CA VAL A 86 -2.78 19.75 -8.84
C VAL A 86 -3.51 20.28 -10.07
N PRO A 87 -3.99 21.54 -10.10
CA PRO A 87 -4.63 22.12 -11.27
C PRO A 87 -3.71 22.15 -12.51
N LEU A 88 -4.26 21.80 -13.67
CA LEU A 88 -3.62 21.90 -14.99
C LEU A 88 -4.18 23.06 -15.82
N SER A 89 -5.27 23.65 -15.35
CA SER A 89 -5.93 24.83 -15.89
C SER A 89 -6.53 25.61 -14.72
N ASP A 90 -7.17 26.73 -15.00
CA ASP A 90 -8.11 27.30 -14.05
C ASP A 90 -9.24 26.29 -13.78
N ILE A 91 -9.65 26.17 -12.52
CA ILE A 91 -10.63 25.16 -12.07
C ILE A 91 -11.74 25.79 -11.22
N ARG A 92 -12.89 25.13 -11.16
CA ARG A 92 -13.94 25.39 -10.17
C ARG A 92 -14.26 24.12 -9.41
N ILE A 93 -14.39 24.22 -8.10
CA ILE A 93 -14.77 23.11 -7.25
C ILE A 93 -15.90 23.49 -6.28
N GLU A 94 -16.67 22.48 -5.90
CA GLU A 94 -17.67 22.53 -4.85
C GLU A 94 -17.22 21.63 -3.69
N VAL A 95 -17.25 22.17 -2.47
CA VAL A 95 -16.87 21.45 -1.24
C VAL A 95 -17.74 21.94 -0.10
N ASP A 96 -18.14 21.08 0.82
CA ASP A 96 -18.86 21.53 2.00
C ASP A 96 -17.87 22.16 3.01
N LEU A 97 -17.84 23.50 3.04
CA LEU A 97 -17.02 24.29 3.97
C LEU A 97 -17.71 24.53 5.31
N SER A 98 -18.98 24.12 5.47
CA SER A 98 -19.73 24.36 6.71
C SER A 98 -19.20 23.55 7.90
N LEU A 99 -18.42 22.51 7.62
CA LEU A 99 -17.85 21.61 8.62
C LEU A 99 -16.68 22.21 9.44
N GLN A 100 -16.24 23.45 9.13
CA GLN A 100 -15.02 24.01 9.74
C GLN A 100 -15.05 25.54 10.00
N ALA A 101 -16.17 26.21 9.74
CA ALA A 101 -16.27 27.68 9.61
C ALA A 101 -16.09 28.57 10.88
N ALA A 102 -15.24 28.23 11.85
CA ALA A 102 -14.95 29.12 12.98
C ALA A 102 -13.54 28.96 13.58
N GLN A 103 -12.48 29.11 12.79
CA GLN A 103 -11.14 29.33 13.35
C GLN A 103 -10.93 30.82 13.65
N HIS A 104 -10.79 31.16 14.93
CA HIS A 104 -10.37 32.48 15.39
C HIS A 104 -8.85 32.46 15.61
N SER A 105 -8.16 33.51 15.16
CA SER A 105 -6.79 33.78 15.58
C SER A 105 -6.83 34.68 16.82
N VAL A 106 -6.25 34.21 17.91
CA VAL A 106 -6.25 34.91 19.20
C VAL A 106 -4.82 34.94 19.73
N CYS A 107 -4.36 36.14 20.08
CA CYS A 107 -3.10 36.33 20.78
C CYS A 107 -3.24 35.97 22.26
N GLY A 108 -2.13 35.57 22.87
CA GLY A 108 -2.06 35.31 24.29
C GLY A 108 -0.63 35.35 24.81
N THR A 109 -0.49 35.20 26.12
CA THR A 109 0.79 35.26 26.83
C THR A 109 0.99 33.98 27.63
N VAL A 110 2.18 33.38 27.56
CA VAL A 110 2.54 32.23 28.40
C VAL A 110 2.59 32.68 29.87
N ILE A 111 1.71 32.11 30.69
CA ILE A 111 1.60 32.43 32.12
C ILE A 111 2.20 31.35 33.02
N ALA A 112 2.31 30.10 32.54
CA ALA A 112 2.99 29.03 33.25
C ALA A 112 3.62 28.03 32.28
N GLN A 113 4.76 27.49 32.67
CA GLN A 113 5.50 26.47 31.93
C GLN A 113 6.04 25.45 32.94
N GLN A 114 5.57 24.22 32.88
CA GLN A 114 5.90 23.17 33.86
C GLN A 114 6.41 21.92 33.17
N ARG A 115 7.53 21.37 33.63
CA ARG A 115 7.99 20.03 33.26
C ARG A 115 7.11 18.97 33.90
N LEU A 116 6.42 18.18 33.08
CA LEU A 116 5.61 17.05 33.55
C LEU A 116 6.45 15.76 33.60
N THR A 117 7.30 15.57 32.59
CA THR A 117 8.25 14.46 32.50
C THR A 117 9.60 14.97 31.97
N HIS A 118 10.53 14.05 31.72
CA HIS A 118 11.81 14.37 31.09
C HIS A 118 11.68 14.93 29.67
N ASP A 119 10.58 14.66 28.96
CA ASP A 119 10.36 15.08 27.58
C ASP A 119 9.00 15.79 27.35
N ILE A 120 8.12 15.94 28.35
CA ILE A 120 6.83 16.64 28.21
C ILE A 120 6.77 17.90 29.07
N THR A 121 6.39 19.02 28.45
CA THR A 121 6.16 20.31 29.11
C THR A 121 4.69 20.71 29.00
N ARG A 122 4.06 21.07 30.11
CA ARG A 122 2.77 21.77 30.16
C ARG A 122 3.01 23.26 29.90
N LEU A 123 2.30 23.82 28.94
CA LEU A 123 2.30 25.25 28.64
C LEU A 123 0.91 25.82 28.87
N ASN A 124 0.78 26.79 29.77
CA ASN A 124 -0.48 27.50 30.01
C ASN A 124 -0.38 28.90 29.41
N VAL A 125 -1.39 29.27 28.63
CA VAL A 125 -1.47 30.55 27.93
C VAL A 125 -2.73 31.27 28.37
N GLN A 126 -2.58 32.53 28.78
CA GLN A 126 -3.69 33.46 28.95
C GLN A 126 -3.98 34.11 27.61
N LEU A 127 -5.16 33.87 27.04
CA LEU A 127 -5.59 34.50 25.80
C LEU A 127 -6.15 35.89 26.07
N ASP A 128 -6.01 36.77 25.08
CA ASP A 128 -6.54 38.13 25.08
C ASP A 128 -8.08 38.13 24.93
N ALA A 129 -8.64 37.07 24.35
CA ALA A 129 -10.06 36.82 24.23
C ALA A 129 -10.38 35.34 24.47
N PRO A 130 -11.56 35.00 25.01
CA PRO A 130 -11.97 33.60 25.19
C PRO A 130 -12.11 32.91 23.85
N LEU A 131 -11.66 31.65 23.79
CA LEU A 131 -11.81 30.77 22.64
C LEU A 131 -12.78 29.65 22.99
N ASN A 132 -13.86 29.54 22.22
CA ASN A 132 -14.82 28.44 22.35
C ASN A 132 -14.32 27.24 21.56
N TYR A 133 -14.18 26.10 22.23
CA TYR A 133 -13.73 24.84 21.64
C TYR A 133 -14.28 23.65 22.45
N ARG A 134 -14.33 22.46 21.84
CA ARG A 134 -14.69 21.22 22.52
C ARG A 134 -13.46 20.47 23.03
N GLY A 135 -13.61 19.74 24.12
CA GLY A 135 -12.61 18.82 24.63
C GLY A 135 -12.18 17.86 23.52
N GLY A 136 -10.87 17.74 23.32
CA GLY A 136 -10.26 16.91 22.28
C GLY A 136 -9.87 17.65 20.99
N GLN A 137 -10.38 18.86 20.74
CA GLN A 137 -9.93 19.69 19.62
C GLN A 137 -8.50 20.21 19.84
N PHE A 138 -7.90 20.75 18.78
CA PHE A 138 -6.56 21.33 18.79
C PHE A 138 -6.51 22.74 18.23
N ALA A 139 -5.36 23.38 18.39
CA ALA A 139 -5.06 24.65 17.71
C ALA A 139 -3.63 24.66 17.17
N ASN A 140 -3.38 25.53 16.21
CA ASN A 140 -2.05 25.80 15.71
C ASN A 140 -1.42 26.93 16.53
N LEU A 141 -0.24 26.66 17.10
CA LEU A 141 0.50 27.61 17.92
C LEU A 141 1.67 28.16 17.11
N SER A 142 1.85 29.47 17.16
CA SER A 142 3.07 30.17 16.73
C SER A 142 3.56 31.08 17.87
N MET A 143 4.87 31.30 17.94
CA MET A 143 5.48 32.13 18.97
C MET A 143 6.21 33.30 18.34
N ALA A 144 6.17 34.47 18.99
CA ALA A 144 6.93 35.64 18.52
C ALA A 144 8.44 35.37 18.44
N SER A 145 8.97 34.50 19.32
CA SER A 145 10.36 34.05 19.29
C SER A 145 10.68 33.02 18.19
N LEU A 146 9.67 32.49 17.50
CA LEU A 146 9.79 31.55 16.37
C LEU A 146 8.77 31.89 15.26
N PRO A 147 8.92 33.04 14.57
CA PRO A 147 7.88 33.57 13.68
C PRO A 147 7.59 32.68 12.46
N GLU A 148 8.56 31.87 12.02
CA GLU A 148 8.41 30.99 10.84
C GLU A 148 7.93 29.57 11.18
N VAL A 149 7.66 29.27 12.46
CA VAL A 149 7.37 27.91 12.92
C VAL A 149 6.02 27.85 13.63
N GLN A 150 5.06 27.19 12.98
CA GLN A 150 3.74 26.90 13.53
C GLN A 150 3.55 25.39 13.73
N ARG A 151 2.94 24.95 14.84
CA ARG A 151 2.66 23.53 15.11
C ARG A 151 1.32 23.33 15.81
N SER A 152 0.67 22.20 15.50
CA SER A 152 -0.61 21.82 16.09
C SER A 152 -0.42 21.16 17.47
N TYR A 153 -1.18 21.61 18.46
CA TYR A 153 -1.25 21.01 19.79
C TYR A 153 -2.69 20.95 20.27
N SER A 154 -3.10 19.79 20.77
CA SER A 154 -4.44 19.59 21.33
C SER A 154 -4.58 20.30 22.68
N PHE A 155 -5.76 20.86 22.93
CA PHE A 155 -6.08 21.47 24.22
C PHE A 155 -6.07 20.39 25.32
N ALA A 156 -5.47 20.70 26.46
CA ALA A 156 -5.36 19.81 27.62
C ALA A 156 -6.43 20.08 28.70
N THR A 157 -7.28 21.08 28.47
CA THR A 157 -8.39 21.51 29.34
C THR A 157 -9.63 21.75 28.47
N PRO A 158 -10.85 21.71 29.01
CA PRO A 158 -12.05 22.17 28.31
C PRO A 158 -12.01 23.69 28.12
N SER A 159 -12.87 24.22 27.24
CA SER A 159 -13.01 25.67 27.07
C SER A 159 -13.44 26.35 28.37
N GLN A 160 -12.74 27.43 28.73
CA GLN A 160 -12.93 28.15 29.99
C GLN A 160 -13.29 29.61 29.75
N GLN A 161 -14.18 30.15 30.58
CA GLN A 161 -14.60 31.57 30.50
C GLN A 161 -13.47 32.56 30.85
N ASN A 162 -12.46 32.13 31.61
CA ASN A 162 -11.28 32.94 31.95
C ASN A 162 -10.27 33.08 30.81
N ALA A 163 -10.57 32.53 29.62
CA ALA A 163 -9.70 32.55 28.44
C ALA A 163 -8.32 31.90 28.66
N GLN A 164 -8.19 30.96 29.61
CA GLN A 164 -6.96 30.18 29.79
C GLN A 164 -7.03 28.87 29.02
N VAL A 165 -5.92 28.52 28.39
CA VAL A 165 -5.74 27.25 27.68
C VAL A 165 -4.44 26.58 28.10
N SER A 166 -4.42 25.25 28.06
CA SER A 166 -3.25 24.43 28.40
C SER A 166 -2.90 23.46 27.26
N PHE A 167 -1.61 23.22 27.05
CA PHE A 167 -1.09 22.28 26.04
C PHE A 167 -0.01 21.40 26.65
N PHE A 168 0.05 20.13 26.23
CA PHE A 168 1.18 19.23 26.57
C PHE A 168 2.08 19.06 25.35
N VAL A 169 3.30 19.57 25.46
CA VAL A 169 4.27 19.61 24.38
C VAL A 169 5.39 18.61 24.65
N ARG A 170 5.45 17.56 23.83
CA ARG A 170 6.54 16.59 23.86
C ARG A 170 7.75 17.09 23.08
N LYS A 171 8.95 17.05 23.67
CA LYS A 171 10.22 17.31 23.01
C LYS A 171 10.57 16.18 22.05
N LEU A 172 10.61 16.51 20.75
CA LEU A 172 11.08 15.59 19.72
C LEU A 172 12.56 15.86 19.37
N PRO A 173 13.39 14.82 19.14
CA PRO A 173 14.75 14.99 18.64
C PRO A 173 14.77 15.83 17.36
N GLY A 174 15.58 16.89 17.33
CA GLY A 174 15.66 17.82 16.19
C GLY A 174 14.43 18.70 15.95
N GLY A 175 13.41 18.64 16.81
CA GLY A 175 12.20 19.44 16.68
C GLY A 175 12.42 20.88 17.13
N VAL A 176 12.37 21.85 16.19
CA VAL A 176 12.61 23.28 16.48
C VAL A 176 11.63 23.83 17.53
N PHE A 177 10.32 23.71 17.28
CA PHE A 177 9.28 24.28 18.17
C PHE A 177 9.24 23.58 19.54
N SER A 178 9.23 22.25 19.53
CA SER A 178 9.17 21.45 20.77
C SER A 178 10.42 21.62 21.63
N SER A 179 11.61 21.73 21.01
CA SER A 179 12.85 21.99 21.75
C SER A 179 12.87 23.41 22.29
N HIS A 180 12.31 24.39 21.59
CA HIS A 180 12.20 25.76 22.12
C HIS A 180 11.29 25.83 23.35
N ILE A 181 10.11 25.18 23.30
CA ILE A 181 9.22 25.06 24.47
C ILE A 181 9.84 24.24 25.58
N HIS A 182 10.71 23.29 25.26
CA HIS A 182 11.37 22.52 26.29
C HIS A 182 12.54 23.31 26.91
N ASP A 183 13.46 23.83 26.10
CA ASP A 183 14.78 24.26 26.56
C ASP A 183 14.86 25.74 26.96
N GLN A 184 13.90 26.56 26.54
CA GLN A 184 13.87 28.00 26.86
C GLN A 184 12.80 28.33 27.92
N ASN A 185 13.05 29.39 28.70
CA ASN A 185 12.02 29.98 29.55
C ASN A 185 11.13 30.90 28.70
N LEU A 186 9.86 30.54 28.60
CA LEU A 186 8.89 31.22 27.75
C LEU A 186 7.89 32.07 28.53
N LEU A 187 8.01 32.16 29.86
CA LEU A 187 7.12 32.98 30.68
C LEU A 187 7.10 34.44 30.18
N GLY A 188 5.89 34.97 29.99
CA GLY A 188 5.66 36.32 29.48
C GLY A 188 5.78 36.47 27.96
N GLN A 189 6.12 35.41 27.23
CA GLN A 189 6.18 35.50 25.77
C GLN A 189 4.81 35.42 25.11
N SER A 190 4.66 36.15 24.01
CA SER A 190 3.46 36.12 23.18
C SER A 190 3.38 34.86 22.32
N VAL A 191 2.19 34.26 22.32
CA VAL A 191 1.80 33.10 21.51
C VAL A 191 0.57 33.50 20.71
N THR A 192 0.53 33.16 19.43
CA THR A 192 -0.69 33.24 18.63
C THR A 192 -1.30 31.85 18.51
N ILE A 193 -2.59 31.76 18.75
CA ILE A 193 -3.37 30.51 18.70
C ILE A 193 -4.39 30.64 17.58
N GLU A 194 -4.31 29.75 16.60
CA GLU A 194 -5.28 29.64 15.51
C GLU A 194 -6.10 28.35 15.68
N GLY A 195 -7.38 28.49 16.00
CA GLY A 195 -8.26 27.36 16.27
C GLY A 195 -9.67 27.79 16.71
N PRO A 196 -10.50 26.85 17.18
CA PRO A 196 -10.22 25.42 17.26
C PRO A 196 -10.27 24.70 15.91
N ALA A 197 -9.56 23.58 15.82
CA ALA A 197 -9.57 22.67 14.70
C ALA A 197 -9.71 21.22 15.19
N GLY A 198 -10.08 20.32 14.29
CA GLY A 198 -10.22 18.88 14.56
C GLY A 198 -11.65 18.45 14.93
N ASP A 199 -11.94 17.19 14.64
CA ASP A 199 -13.24 16.54 14.86
C ASP A 199 -13.17 15.44 15.96
N PHE A 200 -12.11 15.47 16.78
CA PHE A 200 -11.95 14.60 17.93
C PHE A 200 -12.61 15.22 19.16
N TRP A 201 -13.89 14.91 19.39
CA TRP A 201 -14.67 15.37 20.54
C TRP A 201 -15.70 14.31 20.93
N LEU A 202 -16.17 14.35 22.18
CA LEU A 202 -17.08 13.34 22.74
C LEU A 202 -18.46 13.38 22.04
N ARG A 203 -18.86 12.28 21.39
CA ARG A 203 -20.19 12.17 20.77
C ARG A 203 -21.26 11.87 21.81
N ASP A 204 -22.42 12.51 21.63
CA ASP A 204 -23.62 12.28 22.46
C ASP A 204 -24.08 10.83 22.31
N ALA A 205 -23.99 10.06 23.40
CA ALA A 205 -24.41 8.66 23.50
C ALA A 205 -24.39 8.22 24.96
N ASP A 206 -25.12 7.14 25.27
CA ASP A 206 -25.13 6.51 26.61
C ASP A 206 -24.16 5.32 26.74
N ALA A 207 -23.49 4.94 25.64
CA ALA A 207 -22.60 3.78 25.59
C ALA A 207 -21.35 3.94 26.49
N PRO A 208 -20.73 2.88 27.00
CA PRO A 208 -19.46 2.96 27.72
C PRO A 208 -18.36 3.70 26.96
N LEU A 209 -17.42 4.31 27.67
CA LEU A 209 -16.26 5.01 27.11
C LEU A 209 -14.99 4.20 27.29
N LEU A 210 -14.25 4.00 26.20
CA LEU A 210 -12.88 3.51 26.24
C LEU A 210 -11.94 4.60 25.72
N LEU A 211 -11.14 5.19 26.60
CA LEU A 211 -10.20 6.26 26.26
C LEU A 211 -8.77 5.70 26.31
N VAL A 212 -8.02 5.80 25.20
CA VAL A 212 -6.65 5.29 25.10
C VAL A 212 -5.70 6.43 24.76
N ALA A 213 -4.73 6.66 25.63
CA ALA A 213 -3.72 7.70 25.49
C ALA A 213 -2.30 7.11 25.42
N GLY A 214 -1.43 7.73 24.62
CA GLY A 214 0.01 7.47 24.62
C GLY A 214 0.84 8.75 24.52
N GLY A 215 1.88 8.87 25.35
CA GLY A 215 2.73 10.06 25.39
C GLY A 215 1.92 11.34 25.64
N SER A 216 2.15 12.39 24.83
CA SER A 216 1.40 13.66 24.94
C SER A 216 -0.08 13.55 24.56
N GLY A 217 -0.53 12.41 24.00
CA GLY A 217 -1.94 12.15 23.67
C GLY A 217 -2.88 12.12 24.88
N LEU A 218 -2.35 12.17 26.10
CA LEU A 218 -3.15 12.36 27.31
C LEU A 218 -3.83 13.74 27.37
N ALA A 219 -3.28 14.77 26.72
CA ALA A 219 -3.86 16.13 26.72
C ALA A 219 -5.34 16.16 26.28
N PRO A 220 -5.69 15.74 25.06
CA PRO A 220 -7.08 15.79 24.60
C PRO A 220 -7.98 14.83 25.39
N ILE A 221 -7.46 13.72 25.92
CA ILE A 221 -8.23 12.80 26.77
C ILE A 221 -8.60 13.47 28.10
N LEU A 222 -7.69 14.22 28.74
CA LEU A 222 -8.03 14.99 29.94
C LEU A 222 -9.05 16.08 29.65
N ALA A 223 -8.91 16.80 28.53
CA ALA A 223 -9.88 17.81 28.12
C ALA A 223 -11.28 17.21 27.94
N LEU A 224 -11.38 16.06 27.26
CA LEU A 224 -12.63 15.30 27.08
C LEU A 224 -13.25 14.90 28.42
N LEU A 225 -12.47 14.30 29.32
CA LEU A 225 -12.96 13.83 30.62
C LEU A 225 -13.44 15.00 31.50
N GLN A 226 -12.70 16.11 31.52
CA GLN A 226 -13.08 17.29 32.29
C GLN A 226 -14.33 17.97 31.71
N GLU A 227 -14.46 18.06 30.39
CA GLU A 227 -15.69 18.56 29.74
C GLU A 227 -16.89 17.66 30.07
N ALA A 228 -16.70 16.34 29.99
CA ALA A 228 -17.73 15.35 30.32
C ALA A 228 -18.16 15.43 31.79
N LEU A 229 -17.24 15.67 32.72
CA LEU A 229 -17.56 15.93 34.13
C LEU A 229 -18.44 17.18 34.29
N GLN A 230 -18.09 18.28 33.62
CA GLN A 230 -18.87 19.52 33.66
C GLN A 230 -20.27 19.36 33.06
N ALA A 231 -20.39 18.49 32.04
CA ALA A 231 -21.66 18.12 31.41
C ALA A 231 -22.45 17.05 32.19
N ASN A 232 -21.96 16.61 33.36
CA ASN A 232 -22.56 15.55 34.19
C ASN A 232 -22.78 14.22 33.44
N VAL A 233 -21.85 13.84 32.56
CA VAL A 233 -21.89 12.56 31.86
C VAL A 233 -21.73 11.41 32.86
N ALA A 234 -22.65 10.43 32.81
CA ALA A 234 -22.68 9.28 33.73
C ALA A 234 -22.27 7.94 33.09
N ARG A 235 -21.71 7.97 31.87
CA ARG A 235 -21.22 6.79 31.14
C ARG A 235 -20.12 6.10 31.96
N SER A 236 -20.06 4.77 31.95
CA SER A 236 -18.86 4.07 32.44
C SER A 236 -17.66 4.51 31.60
N ALA A 237 -16.50 4.71 32.22
CA ALA A 237 -15.31 5.22 31.56
C ALA A 237 -14.07 4.44 31.98
N THR A 238 -13.42 3.82 31.00
CA THR A 238 -12.12 3.17 31.18
C THR A 238 -11.04 3.97 30.43
N VAL A 239 -10.05 4.45 31.17
CA VAL A 239 -8.90 5.20 30.64
C VAL A 239 -7.65 4.33 30.69
N LEU A 240 -7.07 4.02 29.53
CA LEU A 240 -5.78 3.38 29.40
C LEU A 240 -4.72 4.41 29.05
N PHE A 241 -3.65 4.47 29.83
CA PHE A 241 -2.53 5.36 29.55
C PHE A 241 -1.22 4.57 29.41
N GLY A 242 -0.66 4.63 28.21
CA GLY A 242 0.56 3.93 27.82
C GLY A 242 1.80 4.80 27.93
N ALA A 243 2.80 4.29 28.63
CA ALA A 243 4.10 4.91 28.78
C ALA A 243 5.23 3.87 28.70
N ARG A 244 6.48 4.30 28.50
CA ARG A 244 7.62 3.37 28.44
C ARG A 244 8.02 2.93 29.85
N GLU A 245 8.37 3.91 30.68
CA GLU A 245 8.78 3.73 32.06
C GLU A 245 7.86 4.51 33.01
N GLU A 246 7.94 4.23 34.32
CA GLU A 246 7.08 4.89 35.32
C GLU A 246 7.29 6.42 35.37
N LYS A 247 8.52 6.89 35.14
CA LYS A 247 8.86 8.32 35.07
C LYS A 247 8.17 9.09 33.93
N ASP A 248 7.59 8.37 32.98
CA ASP A 248 6.88 8.92 31.82
C ASP A 248 5.37 9.01 32.09
N LEU A 249 4.89 8.51 33.23
CA LEU A 249 3.54 8.73 33.69
C LEU A 249 3.44 10.12 34.36
N TYR A 250 2.43 10.88 33.97
CA TYR A 250 2.18 12.22 34.49
C TYR A 250 0.67 12.50 34.59
N CYS A 251 0.30 13.57 35.28
CA CYS A 251 -1.10 13.91 35.60
C CYS A 251 -1.87 12.83 36.40
N LEU A 252 -1.19 11.90 37.08
CA LEU A 252 -1.85 10.81 37.81
C LEU A 252 -2.82 11.32 38.89
N ALA A 253 -2.45 12.39 39.61
CA ALA A 253 -3.32 13.02 40.60
C ALA A 253 -4.58 13.66 39.97
N GLU A 254 -4.44 14.26 38.78
CA GLU A 254 -5.57 14.86 38.05
C GLU A 254 -6.54 13.77 37.57
N ILE A 255 -6.02 12.66 37.05
CA ILE A 255 -6.85 11.51 36.64
C ILE A 255 -7.55 10.87 37.85
N ALA A 256 -6.84 10.74 38.98
CA ALA A 256 -7.44 10.21 40.20
C ALA A 256 -8.58 11.10 40.72
N GLU A 257 -8.41 12.42 40.63
CA GLU A 257 -9.46 13.37 41.01
C GLU A 257 -10.66 13.31 40.06
N ILE A 258 -10.43 13.22 38.74
CA ILE A 258 -11.48 13.00 37.74
C ILE A 258 -12.27 11.73 38.09
N GLY A 259 -11.59 10.63 38.40
CA GLY A 259 -12.23 9.37 38.77
C GLY A 259 -13.04 9.46 40.06
N ARG A 260 -12.59 10.25 41.03
CA ARG A 260 -13.30 10.52 42.29
C ARG A 260 -14.59 11.31 42.09
N LEU A 261 -14.60 12.21 41.11
CA LEU A 261 -15.72 13.09 40.78
C LEU A 261 -16.64 12.52 39.67
N TRP A 262 -16.26 11.41 39.06
CA TRP A 262 -17.00 10.80 37.96
C TRP A 262 -18.36 10.27 38.41
N HIS A 263 -19.40 10.53 37.63
CA HIS A 263 -20.78 10.17 38.00
C HIS A 263 -21.12 8.70 37.70
N GLY A 264 -20.36 8.02 36.83
CA GLY A 264 -20.48 6.60 36.52
C GLY A 264 -19.34 5.75 37.09
N GLU A 265 -19.19 4.51 36.62
CA GLU A 265 -17.97 3.74 36.92
C GLU A 265 -16.76 4.34 36.21
N PHE A 266 -15.67 4.57 36.94
CA PHE A 266 -14.42 5.07 36.38
C PHE A 266 -13.27 4.12 36.68
N ARG A 267 -12.55 3.70 35.64
CA ARG A 267 -11.39 2.82 35.76
C ARG A 267 -10.19 3.45 35.04
N PHE A 268 -9.11 3.66 35.77
CA PHE A 268 -7.83 4.06 35.20
C PHE A 268 -6.83 2.91 35.20
N VAL A 269 -6.15 2.69 34.08
CA VAL A 269 -5.13 1.65 33.91
C VAL A 269 -3.89 2.24 33.25
N ALA A 270 -2.81 2.36 34.02
CA ALA A 270 -1.49 2.66 33.49
C ALA A 270 -0.83 1.37 32.96
N VAL A 271 -0.21 1.45 31.78
CA VAL A 271 0.46 0.33 31.11
C VAL A 271 1.88 0.75 30.73
N LEU A 272 2.88 -0.02 31.16
CA LEU A 272 4.30 0.26 30.89
C LEU A 272 4.90 -0.76 29.92
N SER A 273 5.53 -0.28 28.85
CA SER A 273 6.11 -1.13 27.80
C SER A 273 7.58 -1.52 28.04
N GLU A 274 8.33 -0.76 28.83
CA GLU A 274 9.78 -0.94 29.05
C GLU A 274 10.11 -1.08 30.55
N VAL A 275 9.43 -2.00 31.23
CA VAL A 275 9.73 -2.33 32.64
C VAL A 275 10.91 -3.29 32.70
N LYS A 276 11.98 -2.95 33.43
CA LYS A 276 13.18 -3.79 33.53
C LYS A 276 13.00 -4.89 34.57
N ASP A 277 13.76 -5.98 34.41
CA ASP A 277 13.82 -7.05 35.41
C ASP A 277 14.40 -6.50 36.72
N GLY A 278 13.60 -6.54 37.78
CA GLY A 278 13.92 -5.98 39.11
C GLY A 278 13.10 -4.73 39.49
N ASP A 279 12.38 -4.11 38.55
CA ASP A 279 11.49 -2.98 38.86
C ASP A 279 10.25 -3.43 39.65
N LEU A 280 9.87 -2.64 40.67
CA LEU A 280 8.76 -2.93 41.58
C LEU A 280 7.36 -2.69 40.98
N TRP A 281 7.26 -2.37 39.69
CA TRP A 281 6.00 -2.05 39.02
C TRP A 281 5.00 -3.21 39.08
N GLN A 282 3.88 -2.97 39.77
CA GLN A 282 2.77 -3.92 39.95
C GLN A 282 1.61 -3.70 38.96
N GLY A 283 1.67 -2.66 38.13
CA GLY A 283 0.64 -2.36 37.15
C GLY A 283 0.71 -3.24 35.90
N LYS A 284 -0.10 -2.92 34.89
CA LYS A 284 -0.08 -3.64 33.61
C LYS A 284 1.24 -3.40 32.88
N ARG A 285 1.72 -4.44 32.19
CA ARG A 285 2.95 -4.45 31.39
C ARG A 285 2.62 -4.71 29.93
N GLY A 286 3.49 -4.30 29.02
CA GLY A 286 3.32 -4.48 27.57
C GLY A 286 2.72 -3.24 26.91
N LEU A 287 2.02 -3.46 25.79
CA LEU A 287 1.38 -2.36 25.05
C LEU A 287 -0.04 -2.11 25.58
N VAL A 288 -0.50 -0.85 25.53
CA VAL A 288 -1.89 -0.50 25.90
C VAL A 288 -2.93 -1.28 25.10
N THR A 289 -2.62 -1.60 23.85
CA THR A 289 -3.52 -2.29 22.93
C THR A 289 -3.77 -3.74 23.34
N GLU A 290 -2.80 -4.40 23.98
CA GLU A 290 -2.93 -5.76 24.52
C GLU A 290 -3.91 -5.84 25.69
N GLN A 291 -4.14 -4.71 26.38
CA GLN A 291 -5.05 -4.64 27.52
C GLN A 291 -6.50 -4.34 27.10
N ILE A 292 -6.73 -3.89 25.86
CA ILE A 292 -8.06 -3.50 25.36
C ILE A 292 -9.07 -4.67 25.48
N PRO A 293 -8.80 -5.90 25.00
CA PRO A 293 -9.82 -6.96 25.01
C PRO A 293 -10.34 -7.30 26.41
N ALA A 294 -9.48 -7.19 27.44
CA ALA A 294 -9.85 -7.49 28.82
C ALA A 294 -10.61 -6.35 29.51
N LEU A 295 -10.57 -5.14 28.94
CA LEU A 295 -11.10 -3.91 29.54
C LEU A 295 -12.23 -3.28 28.71
N LEU A 296 -12.49 -3.79 27.51
CA LEU A 296 -13.52 -3.30 26.61
C LEU A 296 -14.91 -3.77 27.07
N GLU A 297 -15.78 -2.80 27.35
CA GLU A 297 -17.20 -3.04 27.59
C GLU A 297 -17.98 -3.17 26.26
N ASN A 298 -19.04 -3.98 26.26
CA ASN A 298 -19.85 -4.19 25.06
C ASN A 298 -20.52 -2.88 24.60
N GLY A 299 -20.39 -2.58 23.30
CA GLY A 299 -20.96 -1.38 22.70
C GLY A 299 -20.20 -0.09 23.01
N ALA A 300 -19.02 -0.16 23.63
CA ALA A 300 -18.25 1.02 23.99
C ALA A 300 -17.90 1.90 22.77
N HIS A 301 -17.87 3.22 22.99
CA HIS A 301 -17.29 4.17 22.05
C HIS A 301 -15.85 4.44 22.45
N ALA A 302 -14.94 4.32 21.48
CA ALA A 302 -13.51 4.41 21.72
C ALA A 302 -12.94 5.77 21.27
N TYR A 303 -12.09 6.36 22.11
CA TYR A 303 -11.42 7.63 21.87
C TYR A 303 -9.91 7.44 22.03
N LEU A 304 -9.18 7.53 20.92
CA LEU A 304 -7.77 7.15 20.83
C LEU A 304 -6.91 8.37 20.50
N CYS A 305 -5.90 8.66 21.32
CA CYS A 305 -4.99 9.76 21.03
C CYS A 305 -3.53 9.44 21.39
N GLY A 306 -2.62 9.71 20.46
CA GLY A 306 -1.19 9.49 20.66
C GLY A 306 -0.44 9.17 19.37
N PRO A 307 0.67 8.40 19.47
CA PRO A 307 1.49 8.05 18.32
C PRO A 307 0.73 7.20 17.28
N PRO A 308 1.00 7.36 15.97
CA PRO A 308 0.29 6.65 14.90
C PRO A 308 0.27 5.12 15.09
N GLY A 309 1.43 4.53 15.41
CA GLY A 309 1.52 3.07 15.59
C GLY A 309 0.64 2.54 16.74
N MET A 310 0.46 3.31 17.82
CA MET A 310 -0.45 2.95 18.91
C MET A 310 -1.90 3.01 18.44
N ILE A 311 -2.28 4.08 17.75
CA ILE A 311 -3.65 4.27 17.25
C ILE A 311 -4.02 3.19 16.25
N ASP A 312 -3.15 2.90 15.29
CA ASP A 312 -3.44 1.91 14.26
C ASP A 312 -3.61 0.50 14.86
N SER A 313 -2.78 0.14 15.83
CA SER A 313 -2.93 -1.10 16.60
C SER A 313 -4.22 -1.11 17.43
N ALA A 314 -4.60 0.02 18.05
CA ALA A 314 -5.81 0.12 18.87
C ALA A 314 -7.09 0.04 18.03
N VAL A 315 -7.19 0.80 16.94
CA VAL A 315 -8.34 0.77 16.00
C VAL A 315 -8.59 -0.65 15.53
N LEU A 316 -7.51 -1.34 15.16
CA LEU A 316 -7.60 -2.69 14.68
C LEU A 316 -8.06 -3.66 15.79
N THR A 317 -7.47 -3.57 16.98
CA THR A 317 -7.85 -4.41 18.12
C THR A 317 -9.32 -4.21 18.49
N LEU A 318 -9.80 -2.98 18.43
CA LEU A 318 -11.21 -2.64 18.69
C LEU A 318 -12.15 -3.23 17.64
N GLY A 319 -11.79 -3.12 16.35
CA GLY A 319 -12.56 -3.74 15.27
C GLY A 319 -12.65 -5.26 15.42
N GLN A 320 -11.55 -5.92 15.80
CA GLN A 320 -11.53 -7.37 16.07
C GLN A 320 -12.42 -7.78 17.25
N ASN A 321 -12.62 -6.87 18.21
CA ASN A 321 -13.48 -7.08 19.38
C ASN A 321 -14.89 -6.48 19.20
N GLY A 322 -15.30 -6.17 17.96
CA GLY A 322 -16.69 -5.87 17.62
C GLY A 322 -17.13 -4.41 17.80
N VAL A 323 -16.20 -3.46 17.98
CA VAL A 323 -16.53 -2.02 17.99
C VAL A 323 -16.75 -1.54 16.55
N ALA A 324 -17.94 -0.99 16.27
CA ALA A 324 -18.27 -0.43 14.96
C ALA A 324 -17.37 0.76 14.61
N LYS A 325 -17.03 0.92 13.32
CA LYS A 325 -16.09 1.94 12.85
C LYS A 325 -16.54 3.36 13.19
N GLU A 326 -17.85 3.65 13.11
CA GLU A 326 -18.40 4.95 13.49
C GLU A 326 -18.26 5.29 14.98
N HIS A 327 -18.00 4.29 15.84
CA HIS A 327 -17.81 4.45 17.28
C HIS A 327 -16.33 4.50 17.69
N ILE A 328 -15.40 4.50 16.72
CA ILE A 328 -13.96 4.64 16.94
C ILE A 328 -13.52 6.02 16.47
N HIS A 329 -13.19 6.88 17.43
CA HIS A 329 -12.69 8.24 17.19
C HIS A 329 -11.20 8.28 17.51
N ALA A 330 -10.38 8.83 16.61
CA ALA A 330 -8.93 8.84 16.78
C ALA A 330 -8.29 10.15 16.34
N ASP A 331 -7.33 10.63 17.14
CA ASP A 331 -6.50 11.80 16.85
C ASP A 331 -5.01 11.42 16.85
N ARG A 332 -4.39 11.46 15.65
CA ARG A 332 -3.02 10.97 15.41
C ARG A 332 -2.01 12.11 15.46
N PHE A 333 -1.01 12.00 16.33
CA PHE A 333 0.07 12.98 16.41
C PHE A 333 1.20 12.61 15.44
N VAL A 334 1.20 13.26 14.28
CA VAL A 334 2.18 13.01 13.21
C VAL A 334 3.29 14.06 13.27
N SER A 335 4.52 13.67 13.58
CA SER A 335 5.70 14.55 13.45
C SER A 335 6.16 14.68 11.99
N ARG A 336 7.07 15.62 11.69
CA ARG A 336 7.72 15.66 10.35
C ARG A 336 8.52 14.40 10.06
N MET A 337 9.11 13.77 11.08
CA MET A 337 9.76 12.48 10.95
C MET A 337 8.74 11.38 10.72
N ASP A 338 7.54 11.44 11.31
CA ASP A 338 6.43 10.51 11.03
C ASP A 338 5.77 10.80 9.68
N ALA A 339 5.87 12.00 9.12
CA ALA A 339 5.39 12.33 7.77
C ALA A 339 6.38 11.87 6.70
N ALA A 340 7.69 12.05 6.94
CA ALA A 340 8.77 11.49 6.14
C ALA A 340 8.85 9.97 6.30
N ALA A 341 8.57 9.47 7.50
CA ALA A 341 8.41 8.06 7.74
C ALA A 341 7.06 7.57 7.26
N ALA A 342 5.95 8.32 7.18
CA ALA A 342 4.69 7.89 6.54
C ALA A 342 4.82 7.82 5.02
N GLN A 343 5.71 8.62 4.42
CA GLN A 343 6.24 8.37 3.07
C GLN A 343 7.07 7.07 2.98
N SER A 344 7.39 6.44 4.12
CA SER A 344 8.12 5.16 4.30
C SER A 344 7.38 4.10 5.18
N GLN A 345 6.15 4.36 5.67
CA GLN A 345 5.48 3.69 6.82
C GLN A 345 3.96 3.56 6.62
N THR A 346 3.43 3.76 5.41
CA THR A 346 2.19 3.07 5.00
C THR A 346 2.28 1.53 5.19
N ALA A 347 3.48 1.02 5.48
CA ALA A 347 3.89 -0.37 5.66
C ALA A 347 3.54 -1.12 6.97
N LYS A 348 2.90 -0.57 8.03
CA LYS A 348 2.74 -1.32 9.31
C LYS A 348 1.41 -1.09 10.06
N SER A 349 0.34 -1.84 9.74
CA SER A 349 -0.71 -2.23 10.72
C SER A 349 -1.67 -3.32 10.20
N ALA A 350 -1.35 -4.59 10.48
CA ALA A 350 -2.27 -5.73 10.56
C ALA A 350 -1.65 -6.80 11.49
N PRO A 351 -2.39 -7.44 12.41
CA PRO A 351 -1.94 -8.58 13.19
C PRO A 351 -2.42 -9.88 12.50
N THR A 352 -1.81 -11.04 12.70
CA THR A 352 -0.63 -11.40 13.48
C THR A 352 0.09 -12.41 12.60
N ALA A 353 1.12 -11.91 11.93
CA ALA A 353 2.34 -12.65 11.70
C ALA A 353 3.44 -11.79 12.29
N GLU A 354 4.06 -12.16 13.41
CA GLU A 354 5.09 -11.33 14.03
C GLU A 354 6.27 -11.12 13.06
N PRO A 355 6.65 -9.88 12.73
CA PRO A 355 7.96 -9.64 12.15
C PRO A 355 9.01 -9.79 13.26
N ILE A 356 9.98 -10.68 13.04
CA ILE A 356 11.17 -10.82 13.89
C ILE A 356 11.83 -9.46 14.13
N ASP A 357 12.25 -9.23 15.37
CA ASP A 357 13.05 -8.12 15.86
C ASP A 357 14.11 -7.64 14.86
N THR A 358 13.97 -6.40 14.37
CA THR A 358 14.95 -5.73 13.49
C THR A 358 15.77 -4.69 14.28
N SER A 359 16.27 -5.05 15.45
CA SER A 359 17.18 -4.21 16.26
C SER A 359 18.58 -4.00 15.62
N THR A 360 18.81 -4.47 14.39
CA THR A 360 19.88 -3.99 13.50
C THR A 360 19.34 -3.80 12.08
N ALA A 361 19.09 -2.57 11.65
CA ALA A 361 18.91 -2.27 10.23
C ALA A 361 20.23 -2.55 9.51
N ASN A 362 20.39 -3.76 8.98
CA ASN A 362 21.56 -4.12 8.18
C ASN A 362 21.39 -3.46 6.81
N VAL A 363 22.08 -2.34 6.62
CA VAL A 363 22.27 -1.69 5.32
C VAL A 363 22.58 -2.76 4.27
N ALA A 364 21.88 -2.70 3.14
CA ALA A 364 21.99 -3.71 2.09
C ALA A 364 23.45 -3.89 1.64
N SER A 365 23.97 -5.11 1.79
CA SER A 365 25.27 -5.48 1.25
C SER A 365 25.23 -5.54 -0.27
N VAL A 366 26.40 -5.55 -0.93
CA VAL A 366 26.48 -5.74 -2.40
C VAL A 366 25.76 -7.02 -2.83
N PHE A 367 25.86 -8.08 -2.04
CA PHE A 367 25.15 -9.33 -2.31
C PHE A 367 23.62 -9.16 -2.32
N ALA A 368 23.07 -8.33 -1.44
CA ALA A 368 21.63 -8.05 -1.40
C ALA A 368 21.12 -7.37 -2.69
N TYR A 369 21.96 -6.61 -3.38
CA TYR A 369 21.65 -6.12 -4.74
C TYR A 369 21.82 -7.22 -5.79
N LEU A 370 22.95 -7.92 -5.76
CA LEU A 370 23.32 -8.91 -6.79
C LEU A 370 22.34 -10.07 -6.90
N LYS A 371 21.73 -10.52 -5.79
CA LYS A 371 20.76 -11.63 -5.82
C LYS A 371 19.59 -11.36 -6.76
N TYR A 372 19.14 -10.12 -6.90
CA TYR A 372 18.07 -9.74 -7.83
C TYR A 372 18.52 -9.71 -9.29
N PHE A 373 19.81 -9.72 -9.59
CA PHE A 373 20.28 -9.87 -10.98
C PHE A 373 20.24 -11.33 -11.47
N MET A 374 19.88 -12.29 -10.61
CA MET A 374 19.91 -13.72 -10.92
C MET A 374 18.99 -14.10 -12.10
N PHE A 375 17.82 -13.47 -12.24
CA PHE A 375 16.96 -13.71 -13.40
C PHE A 375 17.60 -13.23 -14.73
N HIS A 376 18.49 -12.22 -14.71
CA HIS A 376 19.25 -11.85 -15.91
C HIS A 376 20.24 -12.96 -16.28
N LEU A 377 20.89 -13.56 -15.30
CA LEU A 377 21.81 -14.69 -15.53
C LEU A 377 21.05 -15.88 -16.13
N VAL A 378 19.87 -16.19 -15.59
CA VAL A 378 18.98 -17.23 -16.15
C VAL A 378 18.54 -16.89 -17.57
N GLY A 379 18.19 -15.62 -17.85
CA GLY A 379 17.81 -15.18 -19.19
C GLY A 379 18.95 -15.24 -20.20
N LEU A 380 20.14 -14.78 -19.84
CA LEU A 380 21.34 -14.87 -20.67
C LEU A 380 21.72 -16.34 -20.94
N PHE A 381 21.63 -17.19 -19.92
CA PHE A 381 21.80 -18.63 -20.08
C PHE A 381 20.77 -19.23 -21.04
N SER A 382 19.51 -18.79 -20.96
CA SER A 382 18.44 -19.24 -21.84
C SER A 382 18.70 -18.84 -23.30
N ALA A 383 19.12 -17.59 -23.55
CA ALA A 383 19.52 -17.14 -24.89
C ALA A 383 20.71 -17.95 -25.43
N ALA A 384 21.72 -18.20 -24.60
CA ALA A 384 22.89 -19.00 -24.97
C ALA A 384 22.50 -20.46 -25.30
N ALA A 385 21.62 -21.08 -24.51
CA ALA A 385 21.15 -22.44 -24.76
C ALA A 385 20.35 -22.54 -26.07
N ILE A 386 19.53 -21.53 -26.39
CA ILE A 386 18.79 -21.45 -27.65
C ILE A 386 19.76 -21.31 -28.84
N LEU A 387 20.74 -20.41 -28.75
CA LEU A 387 21.74 -20.18 -29.81
C LEU A 387 22.68 -21.36 -30.02
N ALA A 388 23.00 -22.10 -28.95
CA ALA A 388 23.78 -23.33 -29.01
C ALA A 388 23.06 -24.44 -29.80
N GLY A 389 21.74 -24.35 -30.01
CA GLY A 389 20.98 -25.27 -30.85
C GLY A 389 21.04 -26.73 -30.40
N GLY A 390 20.49 -27.62 -31.22
CA GLY A 390 20.54 -29.06 -30.97
C GLY A 390 20.03 -29.46 -29.57
N ALA A 391 20.71 -30.40 -28.92
CA ALA A 391 20.34 -30.88 -27.60
C ALA A 391 20.56 -29.84 -26.47
N TYR A 392 21.40 -28.82 -26.70
CA TYR A 392 21.69 -27.79 -25.69
C TYR A 392 20.46 -26.96 -25.31
N VAL A 393 19.51 -26.81 -26.23
CA VAL A 393 18.22 -26.15 -25.93
C VAL A 393 17.44 -26.92 -24.86
N THR A 394 17.32 -28.23 -25.04
CA THR A 394 16.60 -29.10 -24.10
C THR A 394 17.33 -29.21 -22.77
N LEU A 395 18.66 -29.35 -22.79
CA LEU A 395 19.48 -29.32 -21.58
C LEU A 395 19.36 -27.98 -20.84
N GLY A 396 19.32 -26.87 -21.57
CA GLY A 396 19.09 -25.54 -21.00
C GLY A 396 17.73 -25.42 -20.32
N LEU A 397 16.66 -25.88 -20.96
CA LEU A 397 15.33 -25.93 -20.33
C LEU A 397 15.35 -26.76 -19.05
N LEU A 398 15.89 -27.99 -19.10
CA LEU A 398 15.98 -28.85 -17.92
C LEU A 398 16.82 -28.23 -16.80
N ALA A 399 17.91 -27.53 -17.14
CA ALA A 399 18.73 -26.83 -16.16
C ALA A 399 17.98 -25.67 -15.49
N VAL A 400 17.20 -24.89 -16.25
CA VAL A 400 16.34 -23.83 -15.68
C VAL A 400 15.28 -24.43 -14.77
N LEU A 401 14.56 -25.48 -15.22
CA LEU A 401 13.56 -26.14 -14.39
C LEU A 401 14.17 -26.71 -13.10
N PHE A 402 15.32 -27.36 -13.21
CA PHE A 402 16.06 -27.91 -12.08
C PHE A 402 16.46 -26.81 -11.09
N PHE A 403 17.03 -25.71 -11.59
CA PHE A 403 17.47 -24.58 -10.77
C PHE A 403 16.36 -24.02 -9.87
N TYR A 404 15.17 -23.82 -10.42
CA TYR A 404 14.02 -23.33 -9.64
C TYR A 404 13.45 -24.39 -8.71
N ILE A 405 13.13 -25.58 -9.23
CA ILE A 405 12.42 -26.62 -8.46
C ILE A 405 13.29 -27.15 -7.32
N VAL A 406 14.52 -27.55 -7.65
CA VAL A 406 15.44 -28.14 -6.67
C VAL A 406 16.01 -27.05 -5.77
N GLY A 407 16.28 -25.86 -6.32
CA GLY A 407 16.76 -24.73 -5.53
C GLY A 407 15.78 -24.30 -4.44
N ASP A 408 14.49 -24.12 -4.75
CA ASP A 408 13.48 -23.79 -3.73
C ASP A 408 13.23 -24.93 -2.73
N ALA A 409 13.36 -26.18 -3.18
CA ALA A 409 13.21 -27.34 -2.31
C ALA A 409 14.35 -27.47 -1.28
N LEU A 410 15.58 -27.09 -1.66
CA LEU A 410 16.78 -27.32 -0.84
C LEU A 410 17.28 -26.09 -0.07
N LEU A 411 17.07 -24.87 -0.58
CA LEU A 411 17.71 -23.66 -0.02
C LEU A 411 16.86 -22.91 1.01
N GLY A 412 15.64 -23.38 1.29
CA GLY A 412 14.74 -22.79 2.28
C GLY A 412 14.20 -21.43 1.88
N ASP A 413 13.82 -20.63 2.89
CA ASP A 413 13.21 -19.33 2.68
C ASP A 413 14.24 -18.18 2.69
N ASP A 414 13.87 -17.06 2.07
CA ASP A 414 14.50 -15.75 2.25
C ASP A 414 13.51 -14.76 2.89
N THR A 415 13.70 -14.51 4.18
CA THR A 415 12.91 -13.55 4.97
C THR A 415 13.64 -12.23 5.18
N SER A 416 14.77 -12.00 4.51
CA SER A 416 15.55 -10.78 4.66
C SER A 416 14.81 -9.54 4.14
N VAL A 417 14.96 -8.43 4.88
CA VAL A 417 14.41 -7.10 4.56
C VAL A 417 15.53 -6.03 4.68
N PRO A 418 16.59 -6.12 3.87
CA PRO A 418 17.71 -5.18 3.96
C PRO A 418 17.31 -3.78 3.49
N GLU A 419 17.93 -2.76 4.08
CA GLU A 419 17.67 -1.35 3.72
C GLU A 419 18.53 -0.94 2.51
N PHE A 420 17.89 -0.72 1.36
CA PHE A 420 18.58 -0.36 0.12
C PHE A 420 18.82 1.15 0.02
N THR A 421 20.06 1.57 0.22
CA THR A 421 20.46 2.99 0.12
C THR A 421 20.51 3.55 -1.30
N HIS A 422 20.56 2.67 -2.32
CA HIS A 422 20.65 3.06 -3.74
C HIS A 422 19.55 2.38 -4.60
N PRO A 423 18.26 2.68 -4.37
CA PRO A 423 17.13 2.01 -5.04
C PRO A 423 17.09 2.24 -6.57
N ARG A 424 17.83 3.23 -7.09
CA ARG A 424 18.00 3.43 -8.53
C ARG A 424 18.67 2.24 -9.23
N ILE A 425 19.57 1.53 -8.56
CA ILE A 425 20.24 0.34 -9.13
C ILE A 425 19.20 -0.74 -9.43
N LEU A 426 18.29 -0.97 -8.49
CA LEU A 426 17.18 -1.92 -8.61
C LEU A 426 16.20 -1.53 -9.72
N THR A 427 15.98 -0.23 -9.91
CA THR A 427 15.13 0.27 -11.00
C THR A 427 15.78 0.05 -12.38
N ILE A 428 17.06 0.38 -12.51
CA ILE A 428 17.82 0.14 -13.76
C ILE A 428 17.86 -1.36 -14.06
N GLN A 429 18.05 -2.19 -13.02
CA GLN A 429 17.99 -3.64 -13.11
C GLN A 429 16.67 -4.10 -13.75
N LEU A 430 15.52 -3.56 -13.37
CA LEU A 430 14.25 -3.93 -14.02
C LEU A 430 14.18 -3.43 -15.48
N TRP A 431 14.71 -2.24 -15.77
CA TRP A 431 14.73 -1.71 -17.15
C TRP A 431 15.56 -2.57 -18.11
N LEU A 432 16.65 -3.18 -17.62
CA LEU A 432 17.50 -4.08 -18.38
C LEU A 432 16.80 -5.39 -18.80
N ALA A 433 15.63 -5.72 -18.23
CA ALA A 433 14.85 -6.88 -18.64
C ALA A 433 14.36 -6.76 -20.09
N TRP A 434 14.09 -5.55 -20.59
CA TRP A 434 13.56 -5.35 -21.95
C TRP A 434 14.56 -5.70 -23.06
N PRO A 435 15.80 -5.17 -23.07
CA PRO A 435 16.79 -5.60 -24.05
C PRO A 435 17.12 -7.09 -23.89
N LEU A 436 17.17 -7.63 -22.67
CA LEU A 436 17.41 -9.06 -22.44
C LEU A 436 16.31 -9.93 -23.04
N LEU A 437 15.03 -9.64 -22.77
CA LEU A 437 13.92 -10.41 -23.32
C LEU A 437 13.86 -10.30 -24.85
N SER A 438 14.15 -9.11 -25.38
CA SER A 438 14.23 -8.90 -26.83
C SER A 438 15.32 -9.76 -27.47
N LEU A 439 16.48 -9.91 -26.82
CA LEU A 439 17.54 -10.82 -27.25
C LEU A 439 17.07 -12.28 -27.23
N ILE A 440 16.45 -12.74 -26.14
CA ILE A 440 15.97 -14.12 -26.01
C ILE A 440 14.94 -14.46 -27.10
N VAL A 441 13.95 -13.59 -27.29
CA VAL A 441 12.89 -13.79 -28.29
C VAL A 441 13.46 -13.71 -29.71
N PHE A 442 14.39 -12.78 -29.97
CA PHE A 442 15.12 -12.72 -31.23
C PHE A 442 15.86 -14.04 -31.50
N SER A 443 16.65 -14.56 -30.54
CA SER A 443 17.36 -15.82 -30.66
C SER A 443 16.40 -17.00 -30.93
N ALA A 444 15.25 -17.02 -30.26
CA ALA A 444 14.26 -18.07 -30.43
C ALA A 444 13.61 -18.03 -31.83
N VAL A 445 13.17 -16.85 -32.28
CA VAL A 445 12.61 -16.67 -33.63
C VAL A 445 13.66 -16.97 -34.69
N TRP A 446 14.89 -16.46 -34.53
CA TRP A 446 16.02 -16.75 -35.43
C TRP A 446 16.31 -18.25 -35.52
N SER A 447 16.17 -19.00 -34.43
CA SER A 447 16.40 -20.45 -34.41
C SER A 447 15.45 -21.24 -35.32
N VAL A 448 14.23 -20.72 -35.56
CA VAL A 448 13.23 -21.35 -36.44
C VAL A 448 13.11 -20.64 -37.80
N SER A 449 13.87 -19.56 -38.02
CA SER A 449 13.84 -18.82 -39.28
C SER A 449 14.44 -19.64 -40.42
N PRO A 450 13.83 -19.62 -41.62
CA PRO A 450 14.34 -20.34 -42.79
C PRO A 450 15.63 -19.72 -43.37
N ALA A 451 15.90 -18.45 -43.06
CA ALA A 451 17.08 -17.71 -43.52
C ALA A 451 17.92 -17.21 -42.32
N ASP A 452 19.03 -16.53 -42.58
CA ASP A 452 19.80 -15.81 -41.57
C ASP A 452 19.45 -14.31 -41.61
N PRO A 453 18.34 -13.87 -40.96
CA PRO A 453 17.94 -12.48 -41.01
C PRO A 453 19.03 -11.58 -40.42
N LEU A 454 19.28 -10.45 -41.09
CA LEU A 454 20.31 -9.47 -40.71
C LEU A 454 21.76 -10.01 -40.76
N GLY A 455 22.00 -11.22 -41.28
CA GLY A 455 23.33 -11.86 -41.25
C GLY A 455 23.82 -12.19 -39.84
N PHE A 456 22.90 -12.32 -38.88
CA PHE A 456 23.22 -12.48 -37.47
C PHE A 456 24.02 -13.75 -37.17
N GLY A 457 23.63 -14.88 -37.75
CA GLY A 457 24.30 -16.17 -37.56
C GLY A 457 25.74 -16.15 -38.05
N HIS A 458 25.96 -15.56 -39.23
CA HIS A 458 27.32 -15.40 -39.77
C HIS A 458 28.17 -14.49 -38.90
N TRP A 459 27.63 -13.33 -38.50
CA TRP A 459 28.31 -12.38 -37.61
C TRP A 459 28.66 -13.02 -36.26
N PHE A 460 27.72 -13.74 -35.64
CA PHE A 460 27.93 -14.38 -34.34
C PHE A 460 28.93 -15.54 -34.44
N THR A 461 28.91 -16.30 -35.53
CA THR A 461 29.90 -17.36 -35.80
C THR A 461 31.32 -16.78 -35.89
N GLN A 462 31.49 -15.66 -36.59
CA GLN A 462 32.78 -14.96 -36.67
C GLN A 462 33.26 -14.44 -35.31
N LEU A 463 32.34 -13.92 -34.50
CA LEU A 463 32.67 -13.36 -33.19
C LEU A 463 33.01 -14.44 -32.15
N SER A 464 32.23 -15.52 -32.09
CA SER A 464 32.34 -16.54 -31.06
C SER A 464 33.23 -17.72 -31.43
N GLY A 465 33.48 -17.96 -32.71
CA GLY A 465 34.11 -19.17 -33.23
C GLY A 465 33.22 -20.41 -33.22
N TYR A 466 31.97 -20.29 -32.77
CA TYR A 466 30.99 -21.38 -32.73
C TYR A 466 30.00 -21.25 -33.91
N ASP A 467 29.89 -22.31 -34.72
CA ASP A 467 29.01 -22.32 -35.89
C ASP A 467 27.53 -22.49 -35.48
N VAL A 468 26.92 -21.36 -35.12
CA VAL A 468 25.51 -21.31 -34.72
C VAL A 468 24.56 -21.65 -35.87
N ILE A 469 24.97 -21.48 -37.14
CA ILE A 469 24.14 -21.83 -38.30
C ILE A 469 24.06 -23.34 -38.44
N ALA A 470 25.19 -24.04 -38.35
CA ALA A 470 25.23 -25.49 -38.34
C ALA A 470 24.46 -26.05 -37.14
N ALA A 471 24.65 -25.47 -35.94
CA ALA A 471 23.94 -25.86 -34.74
C ALA A 471 22.42 -25.68 -34.87
N ARG A 472 21.97 -24.56 -35.45
CA ARG A 472 20.56 -24.30 -35.77
C ARG A 472 20.02 -25.38 -36.71
N ASN A 473 20.72 -25.68 -37.81
CA ASN A 473 20.26 -26.65 -38.80
C ASN A 473 20.18 -28.08 -38.25
N LEU A 474 20.96 -28.41 -37.21
CA LEU A 474 20.89 -29.69 -36.48
C LEU A 474 19.81 -29.73 -35.39
N THR A 475 19.07 -28.64 -35.18
CA THR A 475 18.03 -28.56 -34.15
C THR A 475 16.79 -29.34 -34.59
N SER A 476 16.52 -30.44 -33.89
CA SER A 476 15.33 -31.26 -34.14
C SER A 476 14.03 -30.55 -33.71
N PHE A 477 12.89 -31.04 -34.23
CA PHE A 477 11.57 -30.58 -33.79
C PHE A 477 11.37 -30.63 -32.27
N GLY A 478 11.83 -31.71 -31.60
CA GLY A 478 11.74 -31.84 -30.15
C GLY A 478 12.52 -30.74 -29.41
N ASN A 479 13.68 -30.34 -29.94
CA ASN A 479 14.47 -29.25 -29.37
C ASN A 479 13.83 -27.88 -29.64
N HIS A 480 13.13 -27.70 -30.77
CA HIS A 480 12.32 -26.50 -31.00
C HIS A 480 11.10 -26.41 -30.07
N LEU A 481 10.50 -27.53 -29.69
CA LEU A 481 9.47 -27.54 -28.63
C LEU A 481 10.07 -27.11 -27.28
N SER A 482 11.27 -27.58 -26.94
CA SER A 482 12.01 -27.09 -25.77
C SER A 482 12.30 -25.58 -25.86
N ALA A 483 12.68 -25.07 -27.05
CA ALA A 483 12.87 -23.64 -27.27
C ALA A 483 11.58 -22.85 -27.02
N LEU A 484 10.44 -23.35 -27.53
CA LEU A 484 9.12 -22.72 -27.32
C LEU A 484 8.78 -22.62 -25.83
N ILE A 485 8.95 -23.71 -25.08
CA ILE A 485 8.68 -23.74 -23.64
C ILE A 485 9.65 -22.82 -22.89
N LEU A 486 10.95 -22.89 -23.21
CA LEU A 486 11.96 -22.06 -22.56
C LEU A 486 11.71 -20.57 -22.82
N THR A 487 11.45 -20.19 -24.06
CA THR A 487 11.10 -18.81 -24.43
C THR A 487 9.81 -18.36 -23.76
N GLY A 488 8.75 -19.18 -23.79
CA GLY A 488 7.50 -18.88 -23.10
C GLY A 488 7.67 -18.70 -21.58
N LEU A 489 8.48 -19.54 -20.93
CA LEU A 489 8.87 -19.38 -19.53
C LEU A 489 9.59 -18.05 -19.30
N THR A 490 10.55 -17.67 -20.14
CA THR A 490 11.25 -16.38 -20.00
C THR A 490 10.34 -15.17 -20.29
N ILE A 491 9.37 -15.27 -21.21
CA ILE A 491 8.36 -14.22 -21.42
C ILE A 491 7.54 -14.01 -20.13
N GLY A 492 7.18 -15.07 -19.42
CA GLY A 492 6.53 -14.95 -18.11
C GLY A 492 7.47 -14.40 -17.03
N LEU A 493 8.60 -15.08 -16.78
CA LEU A 493 9.52 -14.80 -15.68
C LEU A 493 10.25 -13.46 -15.80
N ILE A 494 10.71 -13.11 -17.01
CA ILE A 494 11.49 -11.89 -17.27
C ILE A 494 10.56 -10.78 -17.74
N GLY A 495 9.66 -11.08 -18.68
CA GLY A 495 8.75 -10.11 -19.26
C GLY A 495 7.63 -9.72 -18.30
N THR A 496 6.77 -10.68 -17.99
CA THR A 496 5.50 -10.41 -17.31
C THR A 496 5.71 -9.95 -15.87
N ILE A 497 6.57 -10.62 -15.10
CA ILE A 497 6.85 -10.26 -13.69
C ILE A 497 7.51 -8.89 -13.59
N THR A 498 8.49 -8.59 -14.44
CA THR A 498 9.11 -7.25 -14.46
C THR A 498 8.11 -6.19 -14.95
N GLY A 499 7.30 -6.53 -15.95
CA GLY A 499 6.25 -5.67 -16.47
C GLY A 499 5.23 -5.30 -15.39
N HIS A 500 4.78 -6.28 -14.61
CA HIS A 500 3.90 -6.12 -13.45
C HIS A 500 4.45 -5.09 -12.47
N GLU A 501 5.67 -5.29 -11.94
CA GLU A 501 6.30 -4.35 -11.01
C GLU A 501 6.45 -2.93 -11.59
N LEU A 502 6.85 -2.81 -12.86
CA LEU A 502 7.03 -1.50 -13.49
C LEU A 502 5.69 -0.79 -13.72
N THR A 503 4.59 -1.52 -13.92
CA THR A 503 3.26 -0.93 -14.14
C THR A 503 2.59 -0.39 -12.88
N HIS A 504 3.06 -0.79 -11.69
CA HIS A 504 2.66 -0.15 -10.42
C HIS A 504 3.26 1.24 -10.25
N ARG A 505 4.33 1.56 -10.99
CA ARG A 505 5.02 2.86 -10.94
C ARG A 505 4.35 3.88 -11.84
N THR A 506 3.07 4.13 -11.61
CA THR A 506 2.24 5.05 -12.42
C THR A 506 2.78 6.48 -12.47
N TRP A 507 3.63 6.85 -11.51
CA TRP A 507 4.33 8.14 -11.45
C TRP A 507 5.60 8.22 -12.31
N ASP A 508 6.16 7.11 -12.78
CA ASP A 508 7.39 7.05 -13.60
C ASP A 508 7.07 6.65 -15.05
N PRO A 509 7.06 7.61 -16.00
CA PRO A 509 6.73 7.34 -17.40
C PRO A 509 7.69 6.36 -18.09
N VAL A 510 8.96 6.30 -17.67
CA VAL A 510 9.95 5.40 -18.28
C VAL A 510 9.66 3.97 -17.87
N SER A 511 9.44 3.73 -16.57
CA SER A 511 9.01 2.43 -16.05
C SER A 511 7.70 1.98 -16.70
N MET A 512 6.70 2.86 -16.80
CA MET A 512 5.43 2.54 -17.46
C MET A 512 5.61 2.16 -18.95
N LEU A 513 6.46 2.87 -19.69
CA LEU A 513 6.75 2.56 -21.09
C LEU A 513 7.39 1.19 -21.23
N ILE A 514 8.44 0.93 -20.46
CA ILE A 514 9.20 -0.32 -20.51
C ILE A 514 8.33 -1.49 -20.06
N GLY A 515 7.61 -1.34 -18.94
CA GLY A 515 6.73 -2.37 -18.39
C GLY A 515 5.65 -2.79 -19.39
N ARG A 516 5.05 -1.83 -20.11
CA ARG A 516 4.06 -2.14 -21.15
C ARG A 516 4.66 -2.84 -22.36
N TRP A 517 5.90 -2.54 -22.75
CA TRP A 517 6.59 -3.28 -23.82
C TRP A 517 6.95 -4.70 -23.39
N LEU A 518 7.34 -4.89 -22.14
CA LEU A 518 7.56 -6.22 -21.57
C LEU A 518 6.28 -7.06 -21.58
N LEU A 519 5.14 -6.49 -21.16
CA LEU A 519 3.82 -7.16 -21.21
C LEU A 519 3.32 -7.42 -22.64
N ALA A 520 3.80 -6.66 -23.65
CA ALA A 520 3.43 -6.91 -25.04
C ALA A 520 3.96 -8.25 -25.56
N TYR A 521 5.06 -8.77 -25.00
CA TYR A 521 5.60 -10.09 -25.36
C TYR A 521 4.67 -11.25 -24.98
N SER A 522 3.77 -11.06 -24.01
CA SER A 522 2.73 -12.03 -23.62
C SER A 522 1.33 -11.61 -24.05
N PHE A 523 1.20 -10.65 -24.97
CA PHE A 523 -0.08 -10.08 -25.41
C PHE A 523 -0.95 -9.49 -24.29
N ASP A 524 -0.35 -9.14 -23.15
CA ASP A 524 -1.10 -8.78 -21.94
C ASP A 524 -0.91 -7.33 -21.50
N THR A 525 -0.72 -6.43 -22.46
CA THR A 525 -0.62 -5.00 -22.16
C THR A 525 -1.83 -4.42 -21.41
N SER A 526 -3.00 -5.07 -21.48
CA SER A 526 -4.21 -4.76 -20.72
C SER A 526 -4.04 -4.97 -19.21
N PHE A 527 -3.14 -5.86 -18.79
CA PHE A 527 -2.81 -6.12 -17.39
C PHE A 527 -2.39 -4.84 -16.66
N ALA A 528 -1.64 -3.96 -17.33
CA ALA A 528 -1.22 -2.67 -16.78
C ALA A 528 -2.38 -1.75 -16.34
N ILE A 529 -3.61 -2.05 -16.78
CA ILE A 529 -4.83 -1.32 -16.42
C ILE A 529 -5.65 -2.17 -15.46
N GLU A 530 -5.96 -3.41 -15.86
CA GLU A 530 -6.82 -4.30 -15.08
C GLU A 530 -6.22 -4.62 -13.73
N HIS A 531 -4.94 -4.95 -13.68
CA HIS A 531 -4.31 -5.37 -12.44
C HIS A 531 -4.27 -4.23 -11.42
N VAL A 532 -3.82 -3.05 -11.86
CA VAL A 532 -3.64 -1.87 -11.01
C VAL A 532 -4.98 -1.32 -10.52
N TYR A 533 -5.98 -1.18 -11.40
CA TYR A 533 -7.23 -0.48 -11.07
C TYR A 533 -8.42 -1.40 -10.80
N GLY A 534 -8.33 -2.66 -11.18
CA GLY A 534 -9.35 -3.68 -11.00
C GLY A 534 -8.95 -4.68 -9.93
N HIS A 535 -7.99 -5.55 -10.24
CA HIS A 535 -7.60 -6.66 -9.40
C HIS A 535 -7.20 -6.24 -7.98
N HIS A 536 -6.31 -5.26 -7.80
CA HIS A 536 -5.92 -4.78 -6.45
C HIS A 536 -7.09 -4.25 -5.62
N ARG A 537 -8.15 -3.76 -6.27
CA ARG A 537 -9.37 -3.30 -5.59
C ARG A 537 -10.34 -4.45 -5.29
N TYR A 538 -10.48 -5.41 -6.19
CA TYR A 538 -11.50 -6.45 -6.15
C TYR A 538 -10.96 -7.84 -5.78
N VAL A 539 -9.67 -8.00 -5.52
CA VAL A 539 -9.05 -9.29 -5.19
C VAL A 539 -9.82 -10.03 -4.11
N SER A 540 -9.94 -11.35 -4.28
CA SER A 540 -10.74 -12.25 -3.44
C SER A 540 -12.25 -11.95 -3.44
N THR A 541 -12.79 -11.24 -4.43
CA THR A 541 -14.24 -11.02 -4.60
C THR A 541 -14.75 -11.62 -5.90
N GLU A 542 -16.07 -11.73 -6.06
CA GLU A 542 -16.68 -12.24 -7.30
C GLU A 542 -16.48 -11.31 -8.51
N HIS A 543 -16.08 -10.05 -8.28
CA HIS A 543 -15.83 -9.06 -9.33
C HIS A 543 -14.43 -9.11 -9.93
N ASP A 544 -13.48 -9.79 -9.28
CA ASP A 544 -12.11 -9.92 -9.77
C ASP A 544 -11.97 -11.08 -10.77
N PRO A 545 -11.59 -10.80 -12.03
CA PRO A 545 -11.33 -11.84 -13.03
C PRO A 545 -10.24 -12.85 -12.63
N ALA A 546 -9.22 -12.40 -11.91
CA ALA A 546 -8.03 -13.18 -11.56
C ALA A 546 -8.22 -14.06 -10.31
N THR A 547 -9.22 -13.78 -9.49
CA THR A 547 -9.56 -14.66 -8.34
C THR A 547 -10.22 -15.95 -8.82
N ALA A 548 -9.59 -17.09 -8.52
CA ALA A 548 -10.12 -18.40 -8.86
C ALA A 548 -11.08 -18.93 -7.78
N PRO A 549 -12.37 -19.16 -8.08
CA PRO A 549 -13.31 -19.75 -7.14
C PRO A 549 -12.96 -21.20 -6.81
N ARG A 550 -13.36 -21.64 -5.62
CA ARG A 550 -13.20 -23.02 -5.14
C ARG A 550 -13.76 -24.01 -6.16
N GLY A 551 -13.00 -25.06 -6.46
CA GLY A 551 -13.37 -26.11 -7.42
C GLY A 551 -13.12 -25.81 -8.89
N ARG A 552 -12.80 -24.57 -9.27
CA ARG A 552 -12.41 -24.24 -10.65
C ARG A 552 -11.08 -24.93 -10.98
N ASN A 553 -10.97 -25.56 -12.15
CA ASN A 553 -9.68 -26.07 -12.63
C ASN A 553 -8.86 -24.98 -13.35
N VAL A 554 -7.55 -25.16 -13.39
CA VAL A 554 -6.61 -24.17 -13.94
C VAL A 554 -6.86 -23.87 -15.42
N TYR A 555 -7.15 -24.87 -16.26
CA TYR A 555 -7.32 -24.66 -17.71
C TYR A 555 -8.52 -23.79 -18.04
N HIS A 556 -9.65 -24.02 -17.35
CA HIS A 556 -10.81 -23.16 -17.46
C HIS A 556 -10.52 -21.77 -16.90
N HIS A 557 -9.76 -21.67 -15.81
CA HIS A 557 -9.36 -20.38 -15.25
C HIS A 557 -8.51 -19.55 -16.21
N VAL A 558 -7.52 -20.14 -16.89
CA VAL A 558 -6.68 -19.43 -17.88
C VAL A 558 -7.56 -18.73 -18.93
N LEU A 559 -8.50 -19.45 -19.53
CA LEU A 559 -9.41 -18.87 -20.53
C LEU A 559 -10.33 -17.81 -19.92
N ALA A 560 -10.94 -18.10 -18.77
CA ALA A 560 -11.91 -17.22 -18.14
C ALA A 560 -11.28 -15.90 -17.66
N SER A 561 -10.13 -15.98 -16.99
CA SER A 561 -9.39 -14.83 -16.46
C SER A 561 -8.89 -13.95 -17.61
N THR A 562 -8.32 -14.53 -18.67
CA THR A 562 -7.85 -13.75 -19.83
C THR A 562 -8.98 -12.97 -20.51
N ILE A 563 -10.12 -13.61 -20.77
CA ILE A 563 -11.25 -12.95 -21.44
C ILE A 563 -11.85 -11.87 -20.54
N LYS A 564 -12.16 -12.23 -19.28
CA LYS A 564 -12.80 -11.30 -18.33
C LYS A 564 -11.88 -10.14 -17.96
N GLY A 565 -10.58 -10.39 -17.83
CA GLY A 565 -9.56 -9.37 -17.57
C GLY A 565 -9.49 -8.35 -18.71
N ASN A 566 -9.50 -8.81 -19.97
CA ASN A 566 -9.54 -7.89 -21.11
C ASN A 566 -10.82 -7.05 -21.16
N ILE A 567 -11.98 -7.65 -20.85
CA ILE A 567 -13.26 -6.94 -20.75
C ILE A 567 -13.21 -5.90 -19.61
N SER A 568 -12.68 -6.28 -18.45
CA SER A 568 -12.50 -5.40 -17.30
C SER A 568 -11.59 -4.21 -17.64
N ALA A 569 -10.43 -4.47 -18.24
CA ALA A 569 -9.50 -3.44 -18.72
C ALA A 569 -10.17 -2.47 -19.70
N TRP A 570 -10.95 -2.98 -20.66
CA TRP A 570 -11.68 -2.17 -21.61
C TRP A 570 -12.71 -1.28 -20.93
N ASN A 571 -13.46 -1.80 -19.96
CA ASN A 571 -14.47 -1.03 -19.23
C ASN A 571 -13.85 0.05 -18.34
N ILE A 572 -12.72 -0.24 -17.67
CA ILE A 572 -11.96 0.74 -16.90
C ILE A 572 -11.45 1.86 -17.82
N GLU A 573 -10.86 1.49 -18.96
CA GLU A 573 -10.32 2.44 -19.92
C GLU A 573 -11.40 3.29 -20.59
N ALA A 574 -12.54 2.69 -20.96
CA ALA A 574 -13.67 3.40 -21.54
C ALA A 574 -14.20 4.48 -20.58
N ARG A 575 -14.30 4.18 -19.28
CA ARG A 575 -14.68 5.16 -18.26
C ARG A 575 -13.64 6.26 -18.11
N ARG A 576 -12.35 5.93 -18.08
CA ARG A 576 -11.26 6.92 -18.06
C ARG A 576 -11.31 7.87 -19.27
N LEU A 577 -11.53 7.34 -20.47
CA LEU A 577 -11.64 8.14 -21.70
C LEU A 577 -12.87 9.04 -21.67
N LYS A 578 -14.02 8.52 -21.24
CA LYS A 578 -15.26 9.29 -21.04
C LYS A 578 -15.03 10.46 -20.09
N ARG A 579 -14.41 10.23 -18.93
CA ARG A 579 -14.06 11.29 -17.95
C ARG A 579 -13.12 12.34 -18.53
N LYS A 580 -12.19 11.95 -19.41
CA LYS A 580 -11.27 12.87 -20.09
C LYS A 580 -11.81 13.46 -21.39
N ALA A 581 -13.08 13.23 -21.72
CA ALA A 581 -13.73 13.66 -22.96
C ALA A 581 -12.99 13.23 -24.24
N TYR A 582 -12.38 12.04 -24.22
CA TYR A 582 -11.78 11.43 -25.40
C TYR A 582 -12.72 10.41 -26.04
N ALA A 583 -12.66 10.29 -27.37
CA ALA A 583 -13.35 9.24 -28.09
C ALA A 583 -12.78 7.85 -27.71
N LEU A 584 -13.65 6.85 -27.65
CA LEU A 584 -13.27 5.47 -27.30
C LEU A 584 -12.24 4.89 -28.27
N TYR A 585 -12.41 5.14 -29.57
CA TYR A 585 -11.46 4.79 -30.62
C TYR A 585 -10.57 6.00 -30.91
N SER A 586 -9.50 6.14 -30.14
CA SER A 586 -8.54 7.25 -30.27
C SER A 586 -7.14 6.79 -29.89
N PRO A 587 -6.07 7.52 -30.29
CA PRO A 587 -4.72 7.24 -29.82
C PRO A 587 -4.55 7.44 -28.30
N HIS A 588 -5.54 8.03 -27.62
CA HIS A 588 -5.56 8.14 -26.17
C HIS A 588 -5.99 6.84 -25.48
N ASN A 589 -6.59 5.88 -26.20
CA ASN A 589 -6.98 4.59 -25.68
C ASN A 589 -5.75 3.71 -25.40
N ALA A 590 -5.47 3.49 -24.13
CA ALA A 590 -4.33 2.72 -23.67
C ALA A 590 -4.44 1.22 -23.99
N VAL A 591 -5.64 0.65 -24.06
CA VAL A 591 -5.84 -0.76 -24.45
C VAL A 591 -5.50 -0.94 -25.93
N LEU A 592 -6.04 -0.09 -26.82
CA LEU A 592 -5.76 -0.17 -28.25
C LEU A 592 -4.28 0.01 -28.59
N ARG A 593 -3.61 0.98 -27.93
CA ARG A 593 -2.15 1.14 -28.07
C ARG A 593 -1.39 -0.11 -27.62
N GLY A 594 -1.84 -0.76 -26.55
CA GLY A 594 -1.23 -1.99 -26.06
C GLY A 594 -1.37 -3.17 -27.05
N TYR A 595 -2.54 -3.34 -27.65
CA TYR A 595 -2.73 -4.33 -28.72
C TYR A 595 -1.87 -4.04 -29.94
N LEU A 596 -1.70 -2.76 -30.31
CA LEU A 596 -0.80 -2.38 -31.39
C LEU A 596 0.66 -2.74 -31.07
N MET A 597 1.14 -2.57 -29.83
CA MET A 597 2.48 -2.97 -29.41
C MET A 597 2.70 -4.47 -29.62
N SER A 598 1.72 -5.29 -29.23
CA SER A 598 1.75 -6.74 -29.41
C SER A 598 1.75 -7.13 -30.89
N ALA A 599 0.92 -6.47 -31.71
CA ALA A 599 0.88 -6.68 -33.15
C ALA A 599 2.20 -6.30 -33.84
N LEU A 600 2.89 -5.25 -33.38
CA LEU A 600 4.20 -4.87 -33.88
C LEU A 600 5.26 -5.95 -33.59
N LEU A 601 5.21 -6.60 -32.42
CA LEU A 601 6.11 -7.72 -32.11
C LEU A 601 5.85 -8.94 -33.02
N VAL A 602 4.57 -9.24 -33.31
CA VAL A 602 4.21 -10.29 -34.28
C VAL A 602 4.72 -9.92 -35.68
N GLY A 603 4.56 -8.66 -36.10
CA GLY A 603 5.09 -8.15 -37.37
C GLY A 603 6.62 -8.24 -37.46
N ALA A 604 7.33 -7.94 -36.36
CA ALA A 604 8.78 -8.10 -36.28
C ALA A 604 9.19 -9.58 -36.38
N ALA A 605 8.50 -10.48 -35.69
CA ALA A 605 8.75 -11.92 -35.80
C ALA A 605 8.46 -12.45 -37.23
N TRP A 606 7.44 -11.92 -37.90
CA TRP A 606 7.17 -12.20 -39.30
C TRP A 606 8.28 -11.68 -40.22
N ALA A 607 8.78 -10.48 -40.00
CA ALA A 607 9.88 -9.92 -40.79
C ALA A 607 11.18 -10.73 -40.65
N LEU A 608 11.41 -11.35 -39.48
CA LEU A 608 12.60 -12.15 -39.20
C LEU A 608 12.50 -13.62 -39.66
N GLY A 609 11.33 -14.25 -39.54
CA GLY A 609 11.16 -15.69 -39.77
C GLY A 609 9.98 -16.07 -40.65
N GLY A 610 9.34 -15.10 -41.31
CA GLY A 610 8.14 -15.30 -42.11
C GLY A 610 6.96 -15.81 -41.27
N ALA A 611 6.08 -16.59 -41.91
CA ALA A 611 4.91 -17.18 -41.24
C ALA A 611 5.32 -18.12 -40.08
N VAL A 612 6.44 -18.84 -40.22
CA VAL A 612 6.95 -19.75 -39.18
C VAL A 612 7.39 -18.96 -37.94
N GLY A 613 8.19 -17.91 -38.12
CA GLY A 613 8.63 -17.05 -37.02
C GLY A 613 7.46 -16.36 -36.30
N ALA A 614 6.49 -15.85 -37.05
CA ALA A 614 5.29 -15.23 -36.48
C ALA A 614 4.45 -16.24 -35.67
N ALA A 615 4.22 -17.43 -36.20
CA ALA A 615 3.48 -18.49 -35.51
C ALA A 615 4.22 -18.96 -34.25
N PHE A 616 5.53 -19.18 -34.35
CA PHE A 616 6.36 -19.58 -33.22
C PHE A 616 6.33 -18.54 -32.09
N PHE A 617 6.56 -17.26 -32.40
CA PHE A 617 6.46 -16.18 -31.42
C PHE A 617 5.06 -16.11 -30.78
N THR A 618 4.01 -16.23 -31.59
CA THR A 618 2.62 -16.23 -31.11
C THR A 618 2.38 -17.36 -30.10
N LEU A 619 2.88 -18.57 -30.36
CA LEU A 619 2.76 -19.68 -29.42
C LEU A 619 3.55 -19.43 -28.12
N CYS A 620 4.76 -18.87 -28.21
CA CYS A 620 5.54 -18.46 -27.03
C CYS A 620 4.82 -17.39 -26.21
N ALA A 621 4.22 -16.39 -26.87
CA ALA A 621 3.47 -15.31 -26.23
C ALA A 621 2.23 -15.84 -25.52
N LEU A 622 1.46 -16.72 -26.17
CA LEU A 622 0.29 -17.37 -25.56
C LEU A 622 0.67 -18.29 -24.40
N PHE A 623 1.82 -18.97 -24.48
CA PHE A 623 2.36 -19.73 -23.35
C PHE A 623 2.70 -18.80 -22.18
N GLY A 624 3.39 -17.68 -22.44
CA GLY A 624 3.69 -16.66 -21.44
C GLY A 624 2.43 -16.08 -20.79
N LYS A 625 1.39 -15.79 -21.60
CA LYS A 625 0.08 -15.36 -21.12
C LYS A 625 -0.56 -16.39 -20.20
N SER A 626 -0.55 -17.65 -20.63
CA SER A 626 -1.09 -18.76 -19.84
C SER A 626 -0.36 -18.92 -18.51
N LEU A 627 0.95 -18.69 -18.49
CA LEU A 627 1.76 -18.75 -17.27
C LEU A 627 1.29 -17.72 -16.23
N LEU A 628 1.03 -16.48 -16.65
CA LEU A 628 0.49 -15.45 -15.76
C LEU A 628 -0.86 -15.86 -15.16
N GLU A 629 -1.76 -16.44 -15.97
CA GLU A 629 -3.07 -16.84 -15.44
C GLU A 629 -2.99 -18.06 -14.53
N ILE A 630 -2.02 -18.95 -14.73
CA ILE A 630 -1.72 -20.01 -13.77
C ILE A 630 -1.20 -19.42 -12.46
N VAL A 631 -0.40 -18.35 -12.53
CA VAL A 631 0.09 -17.61 -11.36
C VAL A 631 -1.09 -16.95 -10.62
N ASN A 632 -1.94 -16.19 -11.31
CA ASN A 632 -3.18 -15.62 -10.75
C ASN A 632 -4.04 -16.71 -10.09
N TYR A 633 -4.22 -17.84 -10.79
CA TYR A 633 -4.96 -18.98 -10.27
C TYR A 633 -4.39 -19.47 -8.94
N MET A 634 -3.08 -19.74 -8.86
CA MET A 634 -2.48 -20.32 -7.66
C MET A 634 -2.37 -19.33 -6.50
N GLU A 635 -2.20 -18.04 -6.78
CA GLU A 635 -2.07 -16.95 -5.81
C GLU A 635 -3.40 -16.56 -5.17
N HIS A 636 -4.52 -16.73 -5.89
CA HIS A 636 -5.85 -16.29 -5.43
C HIS A 636 -6.86 -17.43 -5.36
N TYR A 637 -6.41 -18.69 -5.40
CA TYR A 637 -7.31 -19.85 -5.38
C TYR A 637 -8.13 -19.93 -4.09
N GLY A 638 -9.45 -19.91 -4.25
CA GLY A 638 -10.41 -20.23 -3.21
C GLY A 638 -10.59 -19.18 -2.12
N MET A 639 -9.87 -18.05 -2.21
CA MET A 639 -9.97 -16.96 -1.26
C MET A 639 -11.28 -16.18 -1.46
N VAL A 640 -11.84 -15.69 -0.36
CA VAL A 640 -13.05 -14.86 -0.34
C VAL A 640 -12.82 -13.65 0.56
N ARG A 641 -13.39 -12.51 0.19
CA ARG A 641 -13.29 -11.25 0.93
C ARG A 641 -14.62 -10.51 0.86
N ASN A 642 -14.96 -9.79 1.93
CA ASN A 642 -16.02 -8.79 1.87
C ASN A 642 -15.54 -7.59 1.02
N PRO A 643 -16.18 -7.28 -0.13
CA PRO A 643 -15.76 -6.20 -1.02
C PRO A 643 -15.69 -4.81 -0.35
N GLU A 644 -16.45 -4.60 0.72
CA GLU A 644 -16.50 -3.34 1.48
C GLU A 644 -15.31 -3.17 2.46
N THR A 645 -14.54 -4.23 2.69
CA THR A 645 -13.38 -4.21 3.60
C THR A 645 -12.07 -4.08 2.83
N PRO A 646 -11.05 -3.38 3.36
CA PRO A 646 -9.75 -3.28 2.70
C PRO A 646 -9.12 -4.64 2.43
N VAL A 647 -8.26 -4.71 1.41
CA VAL A 647 -7.41 -5.88 1.17
C VAL A 647 -6.44 -6.04 2.34
N GLN A 648 -6.10 -7.29 2.67
CA GLN A 648 -5.29 -7.67 3.81
C GLN A 648 -4.36 -8.80 3.38
N PRO A 649 -3.22 -9.02 4.05
CA PRO A 649 -2.28 -10.09 3.71
C PRO A 649 -2.91 -11.48 3.62
N ARG A 650 -4.00 -11.71 4.35
CA ARG A 650 -4.77 -12.97 4.30
C ARG A 650 -5.61 -13.18 3.04
N HIS A 651 -5.72 -12.22 2.14
CA HIS A 651 -6.55 -12.32 0.92
C HIS A 651 -5.79 -12.81 -0.32
N SER A 652 -4.63 -13.44 -0.12
CA SER A 652 -3.86 -14.12 -1.17
C SER A 652 -2.93 -15.16 -0.57
N TRP A 653 -2.40 -16.04 -1.41
CA TRP A 653 -1.38 -17.01 -1.04
C TRP A 653 0.02 -16.41 -1.21
N ASN A 654 0.94 -16.77 -0.30
CA ASN A 654 2.27 -16.20 -0.18
C ASN A 654 3.37 -17.28 -0.27
N THR A 655 4.58 -16.92 -0.70
CA THR A 655 5.75 -17.81 -0.59
C THR A 655 7.04 -17.02 -0.44
N ASN A 656 7.90 -17.49 0.47
CA ASN A 656 9.19 -16.89 0.79
C ASN A 656 10.36 -17.73 0.26
N ARG A 657 10.09 -18.68 -0.64
CA ARG A 657 11.10 -19.62 -1.14
C ARG A 657 12.20 -18.89 -1.89
N ARG A 658 13.44 -19.16 -1.49
CA ARG A 658 14.59 -18.30 -1.79
C ARG A 658 14.83 -18.06 -3.27
N ILE A 659 14.82 -19.11 -4.10
CA ILE A 659 15.11 -18.96 -5.52
C ILE A 659 14.00 -18.19 -6.20
N SER A 660 12.74 -18.58 -5.95
CA SER A 660 11.58 -17.82 -6.45
C SER A 660 11.66 -16.35 -6.04
N SER A 661 11.88 -16.04 -4.75
CA SER A 661 12.00 -14.66 -4.26
C SER A 661 13.15 -13.90 -4.91
N TRP A 662 14.33 -14.48 -5.10
CA TRP A 662 15.46 -13.79 -5.71
C TRP A 662 15.25 -13.50 -7.19
N THR A 663 14.72 -14.46 -7.94
CA THR A 663 14.49 -14.31 -9.38
C THR A 663 13.25 -13.50 -9.74
N MET A 664 12.31 -13.38 -8.81
CA MET A 664 11.06 -12.64 -8.99
C MET A 664 11.01 -11.41 -8.09
N PHE A 665 12.17 -10.92 -7.65
CA PHE A 665 12.31 -9.68 -6.88
C PHE A 665 11.40 -9.59 -5.65
N ASN A 666 11.16 -10.69 -4.94
CA ASN A 666 10.20 -10.78 -3.84
C ASN A 666 8.73 -10.50 -4.18
N LEU A 667 8.31 -10.42 -5.46
CA LEU A 667 6.88 -10.40 -5.80
C LEU A 667 6.14 -11.63 -5.26
N THR A 668 6.88 -12.71 -4.97
CA THR A 668 6.40 -13.88 -4.25
C THR A 668 5.87 -13.59 -2.84
N ARG A 669 6.24 -12.44 -2.26
CA ARG A 669 5.69 -11.87 -1.02
C ARG A 669 4.32 -11.22 -1.30
N HIS A 670 3.48 -11.99 -1.98
CA HIS A 670 2.28 -11.54 -2.67
C HIS A 670 1.22 -10.99 -1.73
N SER A 671 1.14 -11.54 -0.52
CA SER A 671 0.26 -11.03 0.54
C SER A 671 0.54 -9.58 0.90
N HIS A 672 1.81 -9.17 0.99
CA HIS A 672 2.12 -7.77 1.22
C HIS A 672 1.82 -6.92 -0.02
N HIS A 673 2.16 -7.43 -1.19
CA HIS A 673 1.92 -6.74 -2.45
C HIS A 673 0.44 -6.39 -2.63
N HIS A 674 -0.49 -7.30 -2.34
CA HIS A 674 -1.93 -6.98 -2.44
C HIS A 674 -2.48 -6.13 -1.31
N ALA A 675 -1.91 -6.23 -0.12
CA ALA A 675 -2.26 -5.32 0.94
C ALA A 675 -1.78 -3.89 0.63
N GLN A 676 -0.68 -3.73 -0.12
CA GLN A 676 -0.02 -2.47 -0.44
C GLN A 676 0.64 -2.52 -1.83
N GLY A 677 -0.17 -2.36 -2.88
CA GLY A 677 0.26 -2.53 -4.29
C GLY A 677 1.31 -1.54 -4.76
N GLU A 678 1.38 -0.37 -4.12
CA GLU A 678 2.31 0.71 -4.42
C GLU A 678 3.73 0.48 -3.88
N VAL A 679 3.89 -0.45 -2.94
CA VAL A 679 5.18 -0.71 -2.29
C VAL A 679 6.11 -1.40 -3.28
N PRO A 680 7.32 -0.85 -3.55
CA PRO A 680 8.24 -1.45 -4.48
C PRO A 680 8.74 -2.78 -3.95
N TYR A 681 9.07 -3.68 -4.87
CA TYR A 681 9.40 -5.08 -4.59
C TYR A 681 10.44 -5.31 -3.46
N HIS A 682 11.41 -4.39 -3.30
CA HIS A 682 12.53 -4.53 -2.37
C HIS A 682 12.15 -4.18 -0.93
N GLU A 683 11.00 -3.52 -0.74
CA GLU A 683 10.41 -3.21 0.56
C GLU A 683 9.30 -4.20 0.94
N LEU A 684 8.99 -5.18 0.07
CA LEU A 684 7.98 -6.19 0.36
C LEU A 684 8.36 -7.03 1.56
N LYS A 685 7.41 -7.26 2.47
CA LYS A 685 7.62 -8.00 3.72
C LYS A 685 7.22 -9.45 3.58
N PRO A 686 7.95 -10.38 4.21
CA PRO A 686 7.78 -11.81 3.96
C PRO A 686 6.48 -12.41 4.53
N TYR A 687 5.87 -11.83 5.57
CA TYR A 687 4.67 -12.35 6.28
C TYR A 687 4.65 -13.89 6.38
N GLN A 688 5.41 -14.45 7.32
CA GLN A 688 5.54 -15.91 7.45
C GLN A 688 4.24 -16.60 7.86
N ASP A 689 3.38 -15.92 8.62
CA ASP A 689 2.08 -16.46 9.04
C ASP A 689 0.92 -16.07 8.12
N ALA A 690 1.19 -15.45 6.96
CA ALA A 690 0.19 -15.31 5.91
C ALA A 690 -0.17 -16.69 5.32
N PRO A 691 -1.30 -16.83 4.60
CA PRO A 691 -1.63 -18.07 3.93
C PRO A 691 -0.53 -18.48 2.96
N MET A 692 0.18 -19.58 3.23
CA MET A 692 1.33 -19.99 2.43
C MET A 692 0.96 -20.96 1.31
N MET A 693 1.57 -20.77 0.13
CA MET A 693 1.50 -21.69 -1.01
C MET A 693 2.12 -23.06 -0.68
N ILE A 694 2.05 -23.98 -1.65
CA ILE A 694 2.61 -25.33 -1.52
C ILE A 694 4.13 -25.28 -1.46
N ASN A 695 4.76 -24.51 -2.36
CA ASN A 695 6.22 -24.34 -2.43
C ASN A 695 6.54 -23.04 -3.21
N GLY A 696 7.70 -22.96 -3.87
CA GLY A 696 8.05 -21.90 -4.80
C GLY A 696 7.15 -21.91 -6.04
N TYR A 697 7.28 -20.89 -6.88
CA TYR A 697 6.33 -20.65 -7.98
C TYR A 697 6.34 -21.79 -8.99
N LEU A 698 7.51 -22.20 -9.47
CA LEU A 698 7.58 -23.19 -10.55
C LEU A 698 7.06 -24.57 -10.12
N THR A 699 7.40 -25.01 -8.91
CA THR A 699 6.84 -26.24 -8.32
C THR A 699 5.32 -26.13 -8.20
N THR A 700 4.81 -24.98 -7.76
CA THR A 700 3.37 -24.78 -7.57
C THR A 700 2.61 -24.71 -8.90
N ILE A 701 3.20 -24.11 -9.93
CA ILE A 701 2.69 -24.12 -11.32
C ILE A 701 2.53 -25.57 -11.81
N LEU A 702 3.56 -26.42 -11.64
CA LEU A 702 3.49 -27.83 -12.06
C LEU A 702 2.40 -28.60 -11.32
N VAL A 703 2.20 -28.32 -10.03
CA VAL A 703 1.11 -28.92 -9.25
C VAL A 703 -0.26 -28.43 -9.74
N ALA A 704 -0.42 -27.12 -10.02
CA ALA A 704 -1.66 -26.55 -10.51
C ALA A 704 -2.11 -27.15 -11.85
N LEU A 705 -1.14 -27.49 -12.72
CA LEU A 705 -1.38 -28.18 -13.99
C LEU A 705 -1.90 -29.62 -13.84
N ILE A 706 -1.98 -30.17 -12.61
CA ILE A 706 -2.57 -31.47 -12.32
C ILE A 706 -3.78 -31.24 -11.40
N PRO A 707 -4.98 -30.92 -11.91
CA PRO A 707 -6.11 -30.50 -11.08
C PRO A 707 -6.50 -31.44 -9.93
N PRO A 708 -6.49 -32.79 -10.10
CA PRO A 708 -6.72 -33.69 -8.98
C PRO A 708 -5.70 -33.54 -7.84
N LEU A 709 -4.42 -33.38 -8.18
CA LEU A 709 -3.34 -33.17 -7.20
C LEU A 709 -3.44 -31.78 -6.56
N TRP A 710 -3.72 -30.74 -7.37
CA TRP A 710 -3.96 -29.39 -6.88
C TRP A 710 -5.08 -29.37 -5.83
N HIS A 711 -6.24 -29.94 -6.14
CA HIS A 711 -7.36 -29.99 -5.21
C HIS A 711 -7.02 -30.81 -3.95
N ALA A 712 -6.30 -31.92 -4.08
CA ALA A 712 -5.87 -32.71 -2.93
C ALA A 712 -4.98 -31.92 -1.97
N LEU A 713 -4.07 -31.09 -2.49
CA LEU A 713 -3.12 -30.31 -1.69
C LEU A 713 -3.69 -28.98 -1.18
N MET A 714 -4.51 -28.30 -1.99
CA MET A 714 -5.05 -26.99 -1.63
C MET A 714 -6.32 -27.05 -0.80
N THR A 715 -7.13 -28.11 -0.89
CA THR A 715 -8.37 -28.19 -0.09
C THR A 715 -8.11 -28.09 1.42
N PRO A 716 -7.13 -28.81 2.01
CA PRO A 716 -6.81 -28.65 3.43
C PRO A 716 -6.36 -27.23 3.79
N LYS A 717 -5.60 -26.57 2.90
CA LYS A 717 -5.13 -25.19 3.09
C LYS A 717 -6.28 -24.18 3.04
N VAL A 718 -7.20 -24.31 2.08
CA VAL A 718 -8.41 -23.47 1.98
C VAL A 718 -9.29 -23.63 3.23
N LEU A 719 -9.46 -24.86 3.73
CA LEU A 719 -10.18 -25.09 4.99
C LEU A 719 -9.47 -24.53 6.21
N ALA A 720 -8.14 -24.56 6.23
CA ALA A 720 -7.36 -23.89 7.28
C ALA A 720 -7.53 -22.37 7.21
N TRP A 721 -7.61 -21.82 5.98
CA TRP A 721 -7.92 -20.41 5.76
C TRP A 721 -9.29 -20.02 6.36
N ASP A 722 -10.34 -20.78 6.05
CA ASP A 722 -11.70 -20.56 6.56
C ASP A 722 -11.74 -20.48 8.10
N ARG A 723 -10.98 -21.34 8.77
CA ARG A 723 -10.96 -21.43 10.23
C ARG A 723 -10.10 -20.36 10.88
N ASN A 724 -8.93 -20.09 10.32
CA ASN A 724 -7.87 -19.36 11.02
C ASN A 724 -7.73 -17.90 10.57
N TYR A 725 -8.23 -17.56 9.38
CA TYR A 725 -8.00 -16.25 8.75
C TYR A 725 -9.29 -15.49 8.43
N ALA A 726 -10.35 -16.19 8.02
CA ALA A 726 -11.60 -15.54 7.63
C ALA A 726 -12.25 -14.79 8.81
N SER A 727 -12.71 -13.56 8.57
CA SER A 727 -13.58 -12.85 9.50
C SER A 727 -14.94 -13.56 9.59
N LYS A 728 -15.78 -13.17 10.56
CA LYS A 728 -17.13 -13.75 10.71
C LYS A 728 -17.97 -13.58 9.42
N GLU A 729 -17.87 -12.43 8.77
CA GLU A 729 -18.57 -12.14 7.51
C GLU A 729 -18.05 -13.01 6.36
N GLU A 730 -16.72 -13.19 6.30
CA GLU A 730 -16.07 -14.00 5.27
C GLU A 730 -16.27 -15.48 5.48
N GLN A 731 -16.43 -15.96 6.72
CA GLN A 731 -16.84 -17.34 6.99
C GLN A 731 -18.18 -17.66 6.33
N ALA A 732 -19.13 -16.72 6.33
CA ALA A 732 -20.40 -16.90 5.62
C ALA A 732 -20.22 -16.93 4.09
N LEU A 733 -19.32 -16.09 3.55
CA LEU A 733 -18.95 -16.12 2.12
C LEU A 733 -18.25 -17.44 1.75
N ALA A 734 -17.32 -17.90 2.59
CA ALA A 734 -16.57 -19.13 2.43
C ALA A 734 -17.52 -20.34 2.46
N ALA A 735 -18.50 -20.35 3.36
CA ALA A 735 -19.48 -21.42 3.43
C ALA A 735 -20.32 -21.53 2.14
N ARG A 736 -20.73 -20.40 1.57
CA ARG A 736 -21.39 -20.35 0.26
C ARG A 736 -20.47 -20.84 -0.87
N ALA A 737 -19.19 -20.42 -0.86
CA ALA A 737 -18.20 -20.87 -1.83
C ALA A 737 -17.93 -22.39 -1.72
N ASN A 738 -17.91 -22.93 -0.51
CA ASN A 738 -17.76 -24.36 -0.23
C ASN A 738 -18.91 -25.18 -0.82
N GLN A 739 -20.17 -24.75 -0.64
CA GLN A 739 -21.34 -25.42 -1.23
C GLN A 739 -21.24 -25.48 -2.77
N ARG A 740 -20.77 -24.41 -3.40
CA ARG A 740 -20.66 -24.29 -4.87
C ARG A 740 -19.41 -24.96 -5.45
N SER A 741 -18.50 -25.43 -4.62
CA SER A 741 -17.17 -25.90 -5.07
C SER A 741 -17.19 -27.22 -5.82
N GLY A 742 -18.20 -28.07 -5.63
CA GLY A 742 -18.19 -29.44 -6.13
C GLY A 742 -17.14 -30.36 -5.50
N ILE A 743 -16.42 -29.91 -4.46
CA ILE A 743 -15.41 -30.70 -3.73
C ILE A 743 -16.03 -31.22 -2.43
N ALA A 744 -16.16 -32.55 -2.31
CA ALA A 744 -16.87 -33.19 -1.21
C ALA A 744 -16.31 -32.86 0.19
N SER A 745 -15.01 -32.62 0.34
CA SER A 745 -14.41 -32.20 1.61
C SER A 745 -14.73 -30.75 1.99
N LEU A 746 -14.81 -29.84 1.01
CA LEU A 746 -15.23 -28.45 1.24
C LEU A 746 -16.71 -28.39 1.62
N ILE A 747 -17.56 -29.13 0.90
CA ILE A 747 -19.01 -29.15 1.16
C ILE A 747 -19.33 -29.70 2.57
N ARG A 748 -18.58 -30.71 3.03
CA ARG A 748 -18.77 -31.32 4.37
C ARG A 748 -18.26 -30.48 5.53
N ALA A 749 -17.43 -29.48 5.28
CA ALA A 749 -16.84 -28.64 6.31
C ALA A 749 -17.75 -27.48 6.74
N ASN A 750 -18.89 -27.30 6.07
CA ASN A 750 -19.89 -26.27 6.34
C ASN A 750 -20.80 -26.60 7.51
#